data_AF-A0A7K8Y2E3-F1
#
_entry.id   AF-A0A7K8Y2E3-F1
#
_cell.length_a   1.000
_cell.length_b   1.000
_cell.length_c   1.000
_cell.angle_alpha   90.00
_cell.angle_beta   90.00
_cell.angle_gamma   90.00
#
_symmetry.space_group_name_H-M   'P 1'
#
loop_
_entity.id
_entity.type
_entity.pdbx_description
1 polymer ?
#
loop_
_entity_poly.entity_id
_entity_poly.type
_entity_poly.pdbx_seq_one_letter_code
_entity_poly.pdbx_strand_id
1 'polypeptide(L)'
;QDMNNLEEGVEFLPAMNSKKMEKRGPKRRVVVAVTIIVFLLISLVTGLLVWHFKYRNAPVRKVFNGHLRVLNWEFVDAYENSTSPEFLMLAKKVKSTVEEIYGNHADIGPYHKETVITAFSEGSVIAYYWSEFLVPKYLEERLDVAMADKQSLVQRWNPRLRNPMLKVESVVAFPVDPSIAHSARDNSCIFALHAKEGEITTFTTPGFPNSPYPNNALCYWALRADANSVISLTFRTLELEECRDDSDYIKVYNSLSPVEPHALVRLCGNYAPSYNLTFLSSQNVMLVTLVTNKEGRFPGFKAEFFQLPKMKACGGTLRGESGTFTTPYYPAHYAPDMDCVWNIEVPSKKNVKVRFNMFFVLEPGIPVTSCTKDYVQINSTRYCGERSQFVVASTTNKIEVQFHSDKSYTDTGFSADYLSYDSSDPCPGKFTCNTGRCIDRSMRCDGWLDCVDGSDERSCTCTEQQFRCKNGWCKPKFWVCDNVNDCGDNSDELQCSCAADSFKCDNGKCIPEVQKCDGKDNCGDGSDEGSCSNVVQTSVPCKEHTYKCRNELCISKQNPECDGEQDCEDNSDEENCNCGTRSFTRKSRIVGGQDSDMGEWPWQVSLHVQGQGHICGASLISDRWLVSAAHCFQELQRTKYSEPSLWTAYLGLTDQGNLQSANVQTRRIKRIISHPYFNDYTYDYDVAVMELQSPVTFSSVVQPICLPDATHSFPVGKDMWVTGWGATQEGGSGASILQKAEIRLINQTVCNQLLTDQLTPRMMCVGILTGGIDACQGDSGGPLVSVEPSSRIFLAGVVSWGDGCAQRNKPGVYTRLTSLRDWIRQQTGL
;
A
#
# COMPACT_ATOMS: atom_id res chain seq x y z
N GLN A 1 -71.85 -85.67 47.81
CA GLN A 1 -72.97 -86.58 47.54
C GLN A 1 -72.73 -87.15 46.17
N ASP A 2 -72.49 -88.46 46.14
CA ASP A 2 -72.83 -89.42 45.10
C ASP A 2 -72.54 -89.05 43.65
N MET A 3 -71.92 -89.88 42.83
CA MET A 3 -71.32 -91.22 42.94
C MET A 3 -71.03 -91.53 41.46
N ASN A 4 -69.89 -92.17 41.19
CA ASN A 4 -69.77 -93.31 40.26
C ASN A 4 -70.16 -93.12 38.78
N ASN A 5 -69.53 -93.74 37.79
CA ASN A 5 -68.51 -94.78 37.71
C ASN A 5 -68.27 -95.00 36.20
N LEU A 6 -67.01 -95.20 35.81
CA LEU A 6 -66.48 -96.41 35.15
C LEU A 6 -66.57 -96.35 33.62
N GLU A 7 -65.41 -96.25 32.93
CA GLU A 7 -64.64 -97.38 32.35
C GLU A 7 -65.20 -97.75 30.96
N GLU A 8 -64.45 -98.03 29.91
CA GLU A 8 -63.06 -98.39 29.60
C GLU A 8 -62.92 -98.06 28.08
N GLY A 9 -61.85 -97.47 27.57
CA GLY A 9 -60.55 -98.11 27.36
C GLY A 9 -60.48 -98.75 25.97
N VAL A 10 -59.77 -98.13 25.00
CA VAL A 10 -58.90 -98.81 23.99
C VAL A 10 -57.90 -97.79 23.42
N GLU A 11 -56.61 -98.14 23.41
CA GLU A 11 -55.48 -97.42 22.84
C GLU A 11 -55.59 -97.16 21.33
N PHE A 12 -55.19 -95.95 20.91
CA PHE A 12 -54.60 -95.68 19.60
C PHE A 12 -53.49 -94.63 19.73
N LEU A 13 -52.25 -95.01 19.39
CA LEU A 13 -51.22 -94.11 18.86
C LEU A 13 -51.54 -93.82 17.37
N PRO A 14 -50.95 -92.82 16.69
CA PRO A 14 -50.15 -91.66 17.15
C PRO A 14 -50.61 -90.33 16.49
N ALA A 15 -50.48 -89.17 17.14
CA ALA A 15 -50.50 -87.89 16.39
C ALA A 15 -49.87 -86.71 17.16
N MET A 16 -48.80 -86.20 16.56
CA MET A 16 -48.34 -84.81 16.52
C MET A 16 -48.79 -83.87 17.64
N ASN A 17 -47.87 -83.57 18.56
CA ASN A 17 -47.98 -82.38 19.38
C ASN A 17 -47.14 -81.24 18.79
N SER A 18 -47.84 -80.21 18.35
CA SER A 18 -47.31 -79.04 17.66
C SER A 18 -46.71 -78.06 18.65
N LYS A 19 -45.39 -77.90 18.63
CA LYS A 19 -44.76 -76.67 19.13
C LYS A 19 -45.13 -75.54 18.16
N LYS A 20 -46.18 -74.80 18.51
CA LYS A 20 -46.60 -73.55 17.87
C LYS A 20 -45.47 -72.51 18.02
N MET A 21 -44.63 -72.36 17.00
CA MET A 21 -43.80 -71.17 16.82
C MET A 21 -44.66 -70.06 16.23
N GLU A 22 -45.15 -69.14 17.06
CA GLU A 22 -45.63 -67.84 16.57
C GLU A 22 -44.44 -67.05 16.02
N LYS A 23 -44.30 -66.97 14.70
CA LYS A 23 -43.44 -65.96 14.06
C LYS A 23 -44.10 -64.59 14.25
N ARG A 24 -43.70 -63.87 15.30
CA ARG A 24 -43.92 -62.42 15.41
C ARG A 24 -43.26 -61.74 14.21
N GLY A 25 -44.07 -61.20 13.29
CA GLY A 25 -43.59 -60.30 12.25
C GLY A 25 -42.83 -59.10 12.86
N PRO A 26 -41.90 -58.48 12.11
CA PRO A 26 -41.05 -57.42 12.64
C PRO A 26 -41.91 -56.29 13.20
N LYS A 27 -41.60 -55.82 14.42
CA LYS A 27 -42.28 -54.69 15.06
C LYS A 27 -42.33 -53.53 14.07
N ARG A 28 -43.50 -52.87 13.93
CA ARG A 28 -43.74 -51.74 13.00
C ARG A 28 -42.62 -50.70 12.97
N ARG A 29 -41.95 -50.46 14.11
CA ARG A 29 -40.77 -49.57 14.22
C ARG A 29 -39.54 -50.03 13.42
N VAL A 30 -39.28 -51.34 13.33
CA VAL A 30 -38.16 -51.90 12.55
C VAL A 30 -38.43 -51.74 11.06
N VAL A 31 -39.67 -51.97 10.61
CA VAL A 31 -40.07 -51.74 9.21
C VAL A 31 -39.91 -50.26 8.84
N VAL A 32 -40.36 -49.34 9.71
CA VAL A 32 -40.20 -47.89 9.51
C VAL A 32 -38.72 -47.49 9.47
N ALA A 33 -37.89 -47.99 10.38
CA ALA A 33 -36.46 -47.70 10.39
C ALA A 33 -35.76 -48.19 9.12
N VAL A 34 -36.06 -49.41 8.66
CA VAL A 34 -35.51 -49.96 7.40
C VAL A 34 -35.98 -49.13 6.21
N THR A 35 -37.25 -48.71 6.15
CA THR A 35 -37.72 -47.85 5.06
C THR A 35 -37.04 -46.48 5.04
N ILE A 36 -36.76 -45.88 6.20
CA ILE A 36 -36.04 -44.60 6.29
C ILE A 36 -34.59 -44.77 5.85
N ILE A 37 -33.90 -45.84 6.27
CA ILE A 37 -32.52 -46.13 5.86
C ILE A 37 -32.45 -46.36 4.34
N VAL A 38 -33.41 -47.10 3.76
CA VAL A 38 -33.49 -47.29 2.31
C VAL A 38 -33.74 -45.97 1.59
N PHE A 39 -34.62 -45.11 2.09
CA PHE A 39 -34.84 -43.77 1.52
C PHE A 39 -33.59 -42.88 1.60
N LEU A 40 -32.85 -42.92 2.71
CA LEU A 40 -31.60 -42.18 2.86
C LEU A 40 -30.51 -42.71 1.93
N LEU A 41 -30.40 -44.03 1.76
CA LEU A 41 -29.46 -44.63 0.80
C LEU A 41 -29.82 -44.28 -0.65
N ILE A 42 -31.10 -44.34 -1.01
CA ILE A 42 -31.57 -43.90 -2.34
C ILE A 42 -31.28 -42.41 -2.53
N SER A 43 -31.56 -41.57 -1.53
CA SER A 43 -31.27 -40.13 -1.58
C SER A 43 -29.77 -39.87 -1.75
N LEU A 44 -28.90 -40.56 -1.00
CA LEU A 44 -27.45 -40.47 -1.11
C LEU A 44 -26.95 -40.93 -2.49
N VAL A 45 -27.45 -42.06 -3.00
CA VAL A 45 -27.12 -42.56 -4.34
C VAL A 45 -27.60 -41.60 -5.42
N THR A 46 -28.81 -41.05 -5.31
CA THR A 46 -29.29 -40.03 -6.25
C THR A 46 -28.47 -38.74 -6.17
N GLY A 47 -28.05 -38.31 -4.98
CA GLY A 47 -27.16 -37.17 -4.79
C GLY A 47 -25.78 -37.40 -5.41
N LEU A 48 -25.20 -38.59 -5.23
CA LEU A 48 -23.94 -39.00 -5.86
C LEU A 48 -24.06 -39.09 -7.39
N LEU A 49 -25.17 -39.62 -7.91
CA LEU A 49 -25.43 -39.67 -9.35
C LEU A 49 -25.63 -38.27 -9.93
N VAL A 50 -26.34 -37.38 -9.25
CA VAL A 50 -26.49 -35.98 -9.66
C VAL A 50 -25.14 -35.26 -9.63
N TRP A 51 -24.32 -35.44 -8.59
CA TRP A 51 -22.98 -34.88 -8.53
C TRP A 51 -22.08 -35.41 -9.65
N HIS A 52 -22.10 -36.72 -9.90
CA HIS A 52 -21.30 -37.38 -10.94
C HIS A 52 -21.71 -36.99 -12.36
N PHE A 53 -23.01 -36.92 -12.66
CA PHE A 53 -23.48 -36.62 -14.01
C PHE A 53 -23.65 -35.12 -14.29
N LYS A 54 -24.06 -34.31 -13.31
CA LYS A 54 -24.36 -32.89 -13.51
C LYS A 54 -23.17 -31.98 -13.20
N TYR A 55 -22.40 -32.26 -12.15
CA TYR A 55 -21.34 -31.36 -11.67
C TYR A 55 -19.95 -31.75 -12.19
N ARG A 56 -19.64 -33.05 -12.26
CA ARG A 56 -18.33 -33.53 -12.76
C ARG A 56 -18.17 -33.29 -14.27
N ASN A 57 -19.22 -33.54 -15.04
CA ASN A 57 -19.21 -33.37 -16.50
C ASN A 57 -19.63 -31.97 -16.97
N ALA A 58 -19.84 -31.02 -16.04
CA ALA A 58 -20.12 -29.64 -16.41
C ALA A 58 -18.93 -29.09 -17.24
N PRO A 59 -19.16 -28.61 -18.47
CA PRO A 59 -18.11 -28.04 -19.27
C PRO A 59 -17.70 -26.69 -18.70
N VAL A 60 -16.41 -26.50 -18.50
CA VAL A 60 -15.77 -25.24 -18.11
C VAL A 60 -15.11 -24.65 -19.34
N ARG A 61 -15.35 -23.36 -19.57
CA ARG A 61 -14.69 -22.60 -20.63
C ARG A 61 -13.36 -22.09 -20.11
N LYS A 62 -12.28 -22.41 -20.82
CA LYS A 62 -10.92 -21.93 -20.54
C LYS A 62 -10.41 -21.19 -21.75
N VAL A 63 -9.73 -20.07 -21.52
CA VAL A 63 -9.08 -19.29 -22.57
C VAL A 63 -7.61 -19.20 -22.24
N PHE A 64 -6.76 -19.34 -23.25
CA PHE A 64 -5.32 -19.16 -23.13
C PHE A 64 -4.84 -18.10 -24.11
N ASN A 65 -4.01 -17.17 -23.63
CA ASN A 65 -3.28 -16.21 -24.45
C ASN A 65 -1.88 -16.75 -24.72
N GLY A 66 -1.47 -16.74 -25.98
CA GLY A 66 -0.20 -17.30 -26.39
C GLY A 66 0.52 -16.49 -27.44
N HIS A 67 1.75 -16.90 -27.69
CA HIS A 67 2.52 -16.48 -28.82
C HIS A 67 3.33 -17.64 -29.39
N LEU A 68 3.64 -17.56 -30.68
CA LEU A 68 4.57 -18.47 -31.34
C LEU A 68 5.51 -17.68 -32.24
N ARG A 69 6.73 -18.20 -32.40
CA ARG A 69 7.75 -17.57 -33.24
C ARG A 69 7.95 -18.37 -34.52
N VAL A 70 7.88 -17.68 -35.66
CA VAL A 70 8.06 -18.23 -37.00
C VAL A 70 9.48 -17.92 -37.49
N LEU A 71 10.24 -18.95 -37.85
CA LEU A 71 11.66 -18.84 -38.21
C LEU A 71 11.90 -18.61 -39.71
N ASN A 72 10.97 -19.04 -40.57
CA ASN A 72 11.13 -19.00 -42.03
C ASN A 72 10.26 -17.94 -42.71
N TRP A 73 9.95 -16.86 -42.00
CA TRP A 73 9.08 -15.80 -42.49
C TRP A 73 9.60 -14.43 -42.04
N GLU A 74 9.59 -13.45 -42.95
CA GLU A 74 10.04 -12.08 -42.68
C GLU A 74 8.85 -11.18 -42.34
N PHE A 75 9.10 -10.22 -41.45
CA PHE A 75 8.07 -9.25 -41.07
C PHE A 75 7.93 -8.17 -42.14
N VAL A 76 6.70 -7.77 -42.44
CA VAL A 76 6.40 -6.62 -43.30
C VAL A 76 5.41 -5.70 -42.60
N ASP A 77 5.51 -4.39 -42.83
CA ASP A 77 4.70 -3.36 -42.17
C ASP A 77 3.18 -3.56 -42.38
N ALA A 78 2.78 -4.24 -43.46
CA ALA A 78 1.38 -4.60 -43.67
C ALA A 78 0.81 -5.48 -42.55
N TYR A 79 1.63 -6.23 -41.81
CA TYR A 79 1.22 -7.05 -40.66
C TYR A 79 0.86 -6.24 -39.40
N GLU A 80 1.14 -4.94 -39.37
CA GLU A 80 0.70 -4.09 -38.27
C GLU A 80 -0.81 -3.86 -38.30
N ASN A 81 -1.39 -3.87 -39.50
CA ASN A 81 -2.81 -3.68 -39.71
C ASN A 81 -3.52 -5.04 -39.82
N SER A 82 -4.33 -5.37 -38.81
CA SER A 82 -5.11 -6.62 -38.76
C SER A 82 -6.12 -6.79 -39.90
N THR A 83 -6.46 -5.70 -40.60
CA THR A 83 -7.38 -5.72 -41.75
C THR A 83 -6.67 -5.89 -43.10
N SER A 84 -5.33 -5.88 -43.13
CA SER A 84 -4.59 -6.02 -44.37
C SER A 84 -4.71 -7.44 -44.96
N PRO A 85 -4.68 -7.59 -46.29
CA PRO A 85 -4.73 -8.92 -46.91
C PRO A 85 -3.50 -9.76 -46.54
N GLU A 86 -2.33 -9.13 -46.36
CA GLU A 86 -1.10 -9.79 -45.94
C GLU A 86 -1.24 -10.38 -44.53
N PHE A 87 -1.79 -9.60 -43.59
CA PHE A 87 -2.08 -10.06 -42.22
C PHE A 87 -3.02 -11.26 -42.24
N LEU A 88 -4.15 -11.16 -42.94
CA LEU A 88 -5.17 -12.21 -42.98
C LEU A 88 -4.62 -13.51 -43.58
N MET A 89 -3.74 -13.41 -44.59
CA MET A 89 -3.08 -14.56 -45.20
C MET A 89 -2.16 -15.28 -44.20
N LEU A 90 -1.30 -14.54 -43.50
CA LEU A 90 -0.38 -15.13 -42.52
C LEU A 90 -1.16 -15.66 -41.30
N ALA A 91 -2.14 -14.91 -40.81
CA ALA A 91 -3.01 -15.32 -39.70
C ALA A 91 -3.71 -16.65 -39.98
N LYS A 92 -4.20 -16.85 -41.20
CA LYS A 92 -4.80 -18.14 -41.61
C LYS A 92 -3.81 -19.31 -41.55
N LYS A 93 -2.56 -19.10 -42.00
CA LYS A 93 -1.51 -20.14 -41.94
C LYS A 93 -1.11 -20.46 -40.51
N VAL A 94 -0.92 -19.42 -39.70
CA VAL A 94 -0.54 -19.56 -38.29
C VAL A 94 -1.65 -20.25 -37.50
N LYS A 95 -2.91 -19.84 -37.71
CA LYS A 95 -4.09 -20.50 -37.12
C LYS A 95 -4.12 -22.00 -37.42
N SER A 96 -3.98 -22.39 -38.69
CA SER A 96 -3.95 -23.80 -39.08
C SER A 96 -2.80 -24.57 -38.43
N THR A 97 -1.66 -23.92 -38.21
CA THR A 97 -0.49 -24.52 -37.57
C THR A 97 -0.76 -24.77 -36.08
N VAL A 98 -1.39 -23.82 -35.38
CA VAL A 98 -1.76 -23.97 -33.97
C VAL A 98 -2.81 -25.06 -33.78
N GLU A 99 -3.84 -25.09 -34.62
CA GLU A 99 -4.90 -26.12 -34.59
C GLU A 99 -4.32 -27.52 -34.81
N GLU A 100 -3.33 -27.67 -35.70
CA GLU A 100 -2.63 -28.93 -35.91
C GLU A 100 -1.78 -29.35 -34.69
N ILE A 101 -1.06 -28.40 -34.08
CA ILE A 101 -0.25 -28.66 -32.88
C ILE A 101 -1.14 -29.15 -31.73
N TYR A 102 -2.26 -28.46 -31.48
CA TYR A 102 -3.21 -28.87 -30.45
C TYR A 102 -3.89 -30.19 -30.77
N GLY A 103 -4.30 -30.41 -32.02
CA GLY A 103 -4.94 -31.65 -32.47
C GLY A 103 -4.08 -32.91 -32.25
N ASN A 104 -2.76 -32.78 -32.26
CA ASN A 104 -1.83 -33.88 -32.02
C ASN A 104 -1.64 -34.24 -30.53
N HIS A 105 -2.21 -33.46 -29.60
CA HIS A 105 -2.06 -33.68 -28.16
C HIS A 105 -3.35 -34.21 -27.52
N ALA A 106 -3.28 -35.38 -26.86
CA ALA A 106 -4.43 -36.07 -26.32
C ALA A 106 -5.21 -35.28 -25.26
N ASP A 107 -4.51 -34.52 -24.41
CA ASP A 107 -5.15 -33.72 -23.34
C ASP A 107 -5.60 -32.31 -23.80
N ILE A 108 -5.35 -31.92 -25.06
CA ILE A 108 -5.62 -30.56 -25.57
C ILE A 108 -6.60 -30.62 -26.75
N GLY A 109 -6.24 -31.36 -27.80
CA GLY A 109 -6.96 -31.40 -29.07
C GLY A 109 -8.46 -31.67 -28.96
N PRO A 110 -8.93 -32.66 -28.17
CA PRO A 110 -10.36 -32.94 -28.04
C PRO A 110 -11.21 -31.81 -27.45
N TYR A 111 -10.57 -30.87 -26.73
CA TYR A 111 -11.26 -29.80 -26.02
C TYR A 111 -11.07 -28.43 -26.67
N HIS A 112 -10.21 -28.33 -27.69
CA HIS A 112 -10.00 -27.10 -28.45
C HIS A 112 -11.26 -26.73 -29.24
N LYS A 113 -11.66 -25.47 -29.16
CA LYS A 113 -12.86 -24.95 -29.84
C LYS A 113 -12.48 -23.98 -30.96
N GLU A 114 -11.67 -22.97 -30.63
CA GLU A 114 -11.25 -21.97 -31.61
C GLU A 114 -9.91 -21.33 -31.24
N THR A 115 -9.21 -20.86 -32.27
CA THR A 115 -8.01 -20.02 -32.16
C THR A 115 -8.16 -18.79 -33.04
N VAL A 116 -7.78 -17.64 -32.50
CA VAL A 116 -7.80 -16.35 -33.20
C VAL A 116 -6.44 -15.67 -33.04
N ILE A 117 -5.85 -15.27 -34.17
CA ILE A 117 -4.59 -14.52 -34.21
C ILE A 117 -4.91 -13.04 -34.02
N THR A 118 -4.26 -12.40 -33.05
CA THR A 118 -4.54 -11.02 -32.66
C THR A 118 -3.55 -10.02 -33.25
N ALA A 119 -2.27 -10.38 -33.34
CA ALA A 119 -1.22 -9.48 -33.80
C ALA A 119 0.03 -10.23 -34.27
N PHE A 120 0.88 -9.53 -35.03
CA PHE A 120 2.25 -9.95 -35.34
C PHE A 120 3.28 -8.91 -34.89
N SER A 121 4.45 -9.33 -34.42
CA SER A 121 5.59 -8.43 -34.17
C SER A 121 6.88 -8.91 -34.84
N GLU A 122 7.85 -8.01 -34.90
CA GLU A 122 9.19 -8.19 -35.46
C GLU A 122 10.08 -9.10 -34.59
N GLY A 123 11.26 -9.50 -35.12
CA GLY A 123 12.24 -10.33 -34.39
C GLY A 123 12.13 -11.84 -34.63
N SER A 124 12.11 -12.27 -35.90
CA SER A 124 11.50 -13.52 -36.39
C SER A 124 10.00 -13.49 -36.09
N VAL A 125 9.14 -13.45 -37.12
CA VAL A 125 7.72 -13.08 -36.98
C VAL A 125 7.07 -13.78 -35.77
N ILE A 126 6.73 -12.98 -34.74
CA ILE A 126 6.06 -13.47 -33.53
C ILE A 126 4.57 -13.26 -33.74
N ALA A 127 3.80 -14.34 -33.70
CA ALA A 127 2.36 -14.31 -33.81
C ALA A 127 1.71 -14.45 -32.43
N TYR A 128 0.89 -13.47 -32.06
CA TYR A 128 0.10 -13.47 -30.83
C TYR A 128 -1.30 -14.00 -31.12
N TYR A 129 -1.84 -14.78 -30.21
CA TYR A 129 -3.15 -15.40 -30.38
C TYR A 129 -3.82 -15.70 -29.04
N TRP A 130 -5.13 -15.95 -29.09
CA TRP A 130 -5.84 -16.60 -28.00
C TRP A 130 -6.52 -17.87 -28.50
N SER A 131 -6.76 -18.81 -27.59
CA SER A 131 -7.44 -20.07 -27.89
C SER A 131 -8.44 -20.42 -26.81
N GLU A 132 -9.66 -20.78 -27.22
CA GLU A 132 -10.74 -21.19 -26.33
C GLU A 132 -10.87 -22.72 -26.32
N PHE A 133 -11.08 -23.24 -25.11
CA PHE A 133 -11.24 -24.65 -24.83
C PHE A 133 -12.51 -24.88 -24.01
N LEU A 134 -13.22 -25.96 -24.31
CA LEU A 134 -14.39 -26.41 -23.57
C LEU A 134 -14.10 -27.78 -22.95
N VAL A 135 -13.75 -27.78 -21.66
CA VAL A 135 -13.21 -28.96 -20.97
C VAL A 135 -14.15 -29.36 -19.83
N PRO A 136 -14.41 -30.66 -19.61
CA PRO A 136 -15.08 -31.09 -18.38
C PRO A 136 -14.29 -30.67 -17.14
N LYS A 137 -14.97 -30.16 -16.10
CA LYS A 137 -14.33 -29.62 -14.89
C LYS A 137 -13.23 -30.51 -14.27
N TYR A 138 -13.40 -31.83 -14.31
CA TYR A 138 -12.42 -32.78 -13.73
C TYR A 138 -11.11 -32.95 -14.54
N LEU A 139 -11.03 -32.41 -15.77
CA LEU A 139 -9.83 -32.45 -16.63
C LEU A 139 -9.17 -31.09 -16.79
N GLU A 140 -9.71 -30.06 -16.14
CA GLU A 140 -9.19 -28.69 -16.20
C GLU A 140 -7.70 -28.62 -15.84
N GLU A 141 -7.31 -29.23 -14.73
CA GLU A 141 -5.92 -29.24 -14.26
C GLU A 141 -4.98 -29.96 -15.25
N ARG A 142 -5.45 -31.01 -15.92
CA ARG A 142 -4.65 -31.71 -16.93
C ARG A 142 -4.41 -30.85 -18.17
N LEU A 143 -5.43 -30.07 -18.58
CA LEU A 143 -5.26 -29.10 -19.66
C LEU A 143 -4.25 -28.03 -19.26
N ASP A 144 -4.37 -27.45 -18.06
CA ASP A 144 -3.46 -26.40 -17.57
C ASP A 144 -2.00 -26.89 -17.55
N VAL A 145 -1.76 -28.12 -17.05
CA VAL A 145 -0.43 -28.75 -17.06
C VAL A 145 0.07 -29.01 -18.48
N ALA A 146 -0.78 -29.52 -19.38
CA ALA A 146 -0.40 -29.79 -20.76
C ALA A 146 -0.08 -28.51 -21.54
N MET A 147 -0.82 -27.42 -21.28
CA MET A 147 -0.59 -26.11 -21.90
C MET A 147 0.66 -25.41 -21.35
N ALA A 148 1.05 -25.69 -20.11
CA ALA A 148 2.27 -25.15 -19.49
C ALA A 148 3.56 -25.82 -20.01
N ASP A 149 3.48 -27.03 -20.58
CA ASP A 149 4.63 -27.78 -21.11
C ASP A 149 5.07 -27.26 -22.49
N LYS A 150 5.95 -26.24 -22.46
CA LYS A 150 6.48 -25.55 -23.64
C LYS A 150 7.24 -26.46 -24.62
N GLN A 151 7.83 -27.56 -24.17
CA GLN A 151 8.71 -28.41 -24.99
C GLN A 151 7.94 -29.54 -25.70
N SER A 152 6.90 -30.11 -25.08
CA SER A 152 6.16 -31.24 -25.67
C SER A 152 5.24 -30.84 -26.83
N LEU A 153 4.74 -29.59 -26.84
CA LEU A 153 3.86 -29.08 -27.90
C LEU A 153 4.54 -29.05 -29.28
N VAL A 154 5.82 -28.68 -29.34
CA VAL A 154 6.58 -28.63 -30.61
C VAL A 154 7.31 -29.95 -30.90
N GLN A 155 7.82 -30.66 -29.88
CA GLN A 155 8.56 -31.92 -30.09
C GLN A 155 7.68 -33.10 -30.54
N ARG A 156 6.39 -33.14 -30.20
CA ARG A 156 5.45 -34.17 -30.71
C ARG A 156 4.99 -33.93 -32.14
N TRP A 157 5.38 -32.81 -32.75
CA TRP A 157 5.13 -32.55 -34.16
C TRP A 157 5.98 -33.50 -35.02
N ASN A 158 5.29 -34.50 -35.55
CA ASN A 158 5.84 -35.69 -36.19
C ASN A 158 6.66 -35.31 -37.44
N PRO A 159 7.94 -35.75 -37.60
CA PRO A 159 8.77 -35.45 -38.79
C PRO A 159 8.29 -36.11 -40.10
N ARG A 160 7.05 -36.61 -40.17
CA ARG A 160 6.48 -37.29 -41.34
C ARG A 160 5.85 -36.34 -42.37
N LEU A 161 5.72 -35.05 -42.07
CA LEU A 161 5.39 -34.03 -43.07
C LEU A 161 6.68 -33.58 -43.78
N ARG A 162 6.85 -34.02 -45.03
CA ARG A 162 8.05 -33.80 -45.86
C ARG A 162 8.35 -32.33 -46.23
N ASN A 163 7.58 -31.36 -45.73
CA ASN A 163 7.85 -29.93 -45.76
C ASN A 163 6.75 -29.19 -44.97
N PRO A 164 7.00 -28.71 -43.75
CA PRO A 164 6.01 -27.89 -43.08
C PRO A 164 5.93 -26.49 -43.71
N MET A 165 4.70 -25.97 -43.86
CA MET A 165 4.48 -24.63 -44.44
C MET A 165 5.11 -23.50 -43.60
N LEU A 166 5.17 -23.66 -42.27
CA LEU A 166 5.81 -22.75 -41.32
C LEU A 166 6.72 -23.55 -40.38
N LYS A 167 7.93 -23.04 -40.13
CA LYS A 167 8.85 -23.57 -39.11
C LYS A 167 8.66 -22.75 -37.84
N VAL A 168 8.17 -23.40 -36.79
CA VAL A 168 7.89 -22.77 -35.49
C VAL A 168 8.98 -23.17 -34.50
N GLU A 169 9.53 -22.20 -33.77
CA GLU A 169 10.54 -22.45 -32.73
C GLU A 169 9.90 -23.00 -31.45
N SER A 170 8.88 -22.29 -30.97
CA SER A 170 8.17 -22.62 -29.74
C SER A 170 6.74 -22.09 -29.79
N VAL A 171 5.81 -22.80 -29.15
CA VAL A 171 4.45 -22.35 -28.87
C VAL A 171 4.33 -22.17 -27.37
N VAL A 172 3.93 -20.98 -26.93
CA VAL A 172 3.76 -20.68 -25.51
C VAL A 172 2.34 -20.18 -25.30
N ALA A 173 1.65 -20.75 -24.32
CA ALA A 173 0.29 -20.37 -23.97
C ALA A 173 0.17 -20.23 -22.45
N PHE A 174 -0.52 -19.19 -22.01
CA PHE A 174 -0.77 -18.88 -20.60
C PHE A 174 -2.26 -18.73 -20.37
N PRO A 175 -2.78 -19.15 -19.21
CA PRO A 175 -4.18 -18.94 -18.86
C PRO A 175 -4.49 -17.44 -18.87
N VAL A 176 -5.65 -17.07 -19.42
CA VAL A 176 -6.11 -15.67 -19.40
C VAL A 176 -6.55 -15.29 -17.99
N ASP A 177 -6.27 -14.04 -17.61
CA ASP A 177 -6.80 -13.43 -16.38
C ASP A 177 -8.33 -13.63 -16.31
N PRO A 178 -8.87 -14.22 -15.23
CA PRO A 178 -10.32 -14.43 -15.07
C PRO A 178 -11.16 -13.18 -15.37
N SER A 179 -10.67 -12.00 -14.99
CA SER A 179 -11.36 -10.73 -15.23
C SER A 179 -11.53 -10.44 -16.74
N ILE A 180 -10.58 -10.86 -17.58
CA ILE A 180 -10.61 -10.69 -19.04
C ILE A 180 -11.43 -11.81 -19.70
N ALA A 181 -11.41 -13.02 -19.13
CA ALA A 181 -12.03 -14.21 -19.73
C ALA A 181 -13.57 -14.17 -19.82
N HIS A 182 -14.26 -13.36 -19.00
CA HIS A 182 -15.71 -13.24 -19.00
C HIS A 182 -16.24 -12.50 -20.26
N SER A 183 -16.88 -13.24 -21.16
CA SER A 183 -17.23 -12.81 -22.54
C SER A 183 -18.51 -11.96 -22.71
N ALA A 184 -18.98 -11.30 -21.66
CA ALA A 184 -20.14 -10.40 -21.77
C ALA A 184 -19.76 -9.03 -21.21
N ARG A 185 -18.90 -8.32 -21.95
CA ARG A 185 -18.57 -6.92 -21.70
C ARG A 185 -19.48 -6.06 -22.56
N ASP A 186 -20.01 -4.99 -21.98
CA ASP A 186 -20.97 -4.11 -22.67
C ASP A 186 -20.27 -3.23 -23.71
N ASN A 187 -18.97 -2.93 -23.48
CA ASN A 187 -18.15 -2.12 -24.36
C ASN A 187 -16.74 -2.74 -24.52
N SER A 188 -16.30 -2.93 -25.77
CA SER A 188 -14.91 -3.31 -26.08
C SER A 188 -14.27 -2.27 -26.97
N CYS A 189 -13.05 -1.83 -26.64
CA CYS A 189 -12.32 -0.86 -27.47
C CYS A 189 -10.90 -1.33 -27.79
N ILE A 190 -10.44 -1.10 -29.03
CA ILE A 190 -9.12 -1.53 -29.51
C ILE A 190 -8.52 -0.38 -30.30
N PHE A 191 -7.32 0.04 -29.89
CA PHE A 191 -6.54 1.07 -30.54
C PHE A 191 -5.15 0.52 -30.88
N ALA A 192 -4.70 0.77 -32.11
CA ALA A 192 -3.33 0.47 -32.55
C ALA A 192 -2.61 1.81 -32.79
N LEU A 193 -1.52 2.04 -32.05
CA LEU A 193 -0.76 3.28 -32.06
C LEU A 193 0.71 2.99 -32.33
N HIS A 194 1.34 3.81 -33.17
CA HIS A 194 2.75 3.65 -33.58
C HIS A 194 3.51 4.94 -33.24
N ALA A 195 4.59 4.84 -32.46
CA ALA A 195 5.47 5.95 -32.11
C ALA A 195 6.51 6.20 -33.20
N LYS A 196 6.64 7.45 -33.65
CA LYS A 196 7.67 7.87 -34.61
C LYS A 196 8.87 8.51 -33.91
N GLU A 197 10.01 8.49 -34.57
CA GLU A 197 11.23 9.10 -34.04
C GLU A 197 11.05 10.61 -33.81
N GLY A 198 11.38 11.07 -32.60
CA GLY A 198 11.31 12.48 -32.22
C GLY A 198 9.89 13.02 -31.95
N GLU A 199 8.84 12.20 -32.07
CA GLU A 199 7.45 12.60 -31.81
C GLU A 199 6.92 11.96 -30.51
N ILE A 200 6.23 12.76 -29.70
CA ILE A 200 5.51 12.27 -28.52
C ILE A 200 4.05 12.03 -28.92
N THR A 201 3.58 10.80 -28.79
CA THR A 201 2.19 10.43 -29.08
C THR A 201 1.38 10.40 -27.80
N THR A 202 0.24 11.08 -27.79
CA THR A 202 -0.67 11.13 -26.62
C THR A 202 -1.94 10.34 -26.89
N PHE A 203 -2.43 9.60 -25.90
CA PHE A 203 -3.72 8.91 -25.95
C PHE A 203 -4.44 8.98 -24.60
N THR A 204 -5.76 8.81 -24.63
CA THR A 204 -6.62 8.92 -23.44
C THR A 204 -7.63 7.79 -23.38
N THR A 205 -8.26 7.63 -22.21
CA THR A 205 -9.49 6.83 -22.10
C THR A 205 -10.61 7.43 -22.96
N PRO A 206 -11.55 6.61 -23.46
CA PRO A 206 -12.74 7.11 -24.12
C PRO A 206 -13.51 8.06 -23.20
N GLY A 207 -13.79 9.27 -23.68
CA GLY A 207 -14.56 10.29 -22.95
C GLY A 207 -13.73 11.30 -22.15
N PHE A 208 -12.44 11.05 -21.89
CA PHE A 208 -11.59 11.96 -21.12
C PHE A 208 -11.35 13.30 -21.85
N PRO A 209 -11.28 14.45 -21.14
CA PRO A 209 -11.51 14.63 -19.70
C PRO A 209 -12.99 14.92 -19.36
N ASN A 210 -13.84 15.08 -20.37
CA ASN A 210 -15.17 15.66 -20.23
C ASN A 210 -16.24 14.68 -19.75
N SER A 211 -15.96 13.38 -19.80
CA SER A 211 -16.86 12.31 -19.39
C SER A 211 -16.06 11.12 -18.83
N PRO A 212 -16.61 10.41 -17.83
CA PRO A 212 -15.96 9.24 -17.25
C PRO A 212 -15.88 8.10 -18.27
N TYR A 213 -14.93 7.18 -18.06
CA TYR A 213 -14.81 6.01 -18.92
C TYR A 213 -16.02 5.06 -18.79
N PRO A 214 -16.30 4.21 -19.79
CA PRO A 214 -17.44 3.30 -19.74
C PRO A 214 -17.27 2.20 -18.68
N ASN A 215 -18.35 1.90 -17.96
CA ASN A 215 -18.43 0.76 -17.05
C ASN A 215 -18.44 -0.56 -17.84
N ASN A 216 -18.02 -1.65 -17.19
CA ASN A 216 -17.97 -3.01 -17.70
C ASN A 216 -17.27 -3.11 -19.06
N ALA A 217 -16.20 -2.33 -19.22
CA ALA A 217 -15.46 -2.15 -20.45
C ALA A 217 -14.12 -2.88 -20.42
N LEU A 218 -13.70 -3.30 -21.61
CA LEU A 218 -12.40 -3.90 -21.85
C LEU A 218 -11.73 -3.21 -23.02
N CYS A 219 -10.64 -2.51 -22.72
CA CYS A 219 -10.01 -1.59 -23.66
C CYS A 219 -8.53 -1.91 -23.83
N TYR A 220 -8.08 -1.95 -25.09
CA TYR A 220 -6.72 -2.31 -25.49
C TYR A 220 -6.06 -1.18 -26.28
N TRP A 221 -4.85 -0.80 -25.88
CA TRP A 221 -3.96 0.04 -26.68
C TRP A 221 -2.70 -0.74 -27.01
N ALA A 222 -2.59 -1.20 -28.25
CA ALA A 222 -1.41 -1.83 -28.80
C ALA A 222 -0.43 -0.74 -29.24
N LEU A 223 0.65 -0.57 -28.49
CA LEU A 223 1.69 0.43 -28.75
C LEU A 223 2.85 -0.24 -29.48
N ARG A 224 3.32 0.42 -30.55
CA ARG A 224 4.44 -0.02 -31.38
C ARG A 224 5.47 1.08 -31.57
N ALA A 225 6.70 0.68 -31.82
CA ALA A 225 7.82 1.54 -32.22
C ALA A 225 8.57 0.88 -33.38
N ASP A 226 9.43 1.67 -34.03
CA ASP A 226 10.30 1.20 -35.10
C ASP A 226 11.21 0.06 -34.64
N ALA A 227 11.66 -0.76 -35.60
CA ALA A 227 12.60 -1.84 -35.36
C ALA A 227 13.87 -1.34 -34.63
N ASN A 228 14.33 -2.11 -33.63
CA ASN A 228 15.44 -1.78 -32.73
C ASN A 228 15.23 -0.56 -31.82
N SER A 229 13.99 -0.10 -31.65
CA SER A 229 13.61 0.86 -30.63
C SER A 229 12.91 0.19 -29.44
N VAL A 230 12.84 0.89 -28.33
CA VAL A 230 12.02 0.56 -27.15
C VAL A 230 11.00 1.65 -26.91
N ILE A 231 9.91 1.35 -26.22
CA ILE A 231 8.83 2.27 -25.92
C ILE A 231 9.02 2.81 -24.51
N SER A 232 8.91 4.13 -24.37
CA SER A 232 8.73 4.80 -23.09
C SER A 232 7.28 5.25 -22.97
N LEU A 233 6.53 4.68 -22.02
CA LEU A 233 5.14 5.01 -21.74
C LEU A 233 5.03 5.75 -20.41
N THR A 234 4.42 6.93 -20.40
CA THR A 234 4.21 7.76 -19.21
C THR A 234 2.73 8.07 -19.02
N PHE A 235 2.17 7.75 -17.85
CA PHE A 235 0.84 8.23 -17.46
C PHE A 235 0.97 9.62 -16.83
N ARG A 236 0.35 10.64 -17.46
CA ARG A 236 0.37 12.03 -16.97
C ARG A 236 -0.72 12.29 -15.95
N THR A 237 -1.88 11.69 -16.17
CA THR A 237 -3.00 11.69 -15.23
C THR A 237 -3.55 10.28 -15.18
N LEU A 238 -3.86 9.79 -13.99
CA LEU A 238 -4.47 8.49 -13.77
C LEU A 238 -5.45 8.59 -12.62
N GLU A 239 -6.73 8.56 -12.95
CA GLU A 239 -7.83 8.60 -11.99
C GLU A 239 -8.77 7.41 -12.21
N LEU A 240 -8.61 6.38 -11.39
CA LEU A 240 -9.37 5.13 -11.43
C LEU A 240 -10.04 4.88 -10.08
N GLU A 241 -10.89 3.86 -10.02
CA GLU A 241 -11.46 3.37 -8.78
C GLU A 241 -10.37 3.00 -7.76
N GLU A 242 -10.65 3.28 -6.48
CA GLU A 242 -9.78 2.90 -5.37
C GLU A 242 -9.46 1.40 -5.41
N CYS A 243 -8.18 1.05 -5.17
CA CYS A 243 -7.67 -0.31 -5.26
C CYS A 243 -8.38 -1.26 -4.29
N ARG A 244 -9.27 -2.10 -4.82
CA ARG A 244 -9.91 -3.25 -4.15
C ARG A 244 -9.73 -4.48 -5.03
N ASP A 245 -10.03 -5.67 -4.53
CA ASP A 245 -9.80 -6.91 -5.30
C ASP A 245 -10.55 -6.90 -6.66
N ASP A 246 -11.75 -6.31 -6.69
CA ASP A 246 -12.62 -6.17 -7.86
C ASP A 246 -12.62 -4.77 -8.51
N SER A 247 -11.69 -3.89 -8.12
CA SER A 247 -11.68 -2.50 -8.61
C SER A 247 -11.24 -2.36 -10.07
N ASP A 248 -11.58 -1.23 -10.68
CA ASP A 248 -11.06 -0.84 -11.99
C ASP A 248 -9.53 -0.76 -11.99
N TYR A 249 -8.90 -1.28 -13.05
CA TYR A 249 -7.44 -1.30 -13.13
C TYR A 249 -6.90 -1.20 -14.56
N ILE A 250 -5.66 -0.74 -14.64
CA ILE A 250 -4.82 -0.81 -15.83
C ILE A 250 -3.72 -1.85 -15.61
N LYS A 251 -3.46 -2.66 -16.62
CA LYS A 251 -2.24 -3.47 -16.71
C LYS A 251 -1.46 -3.05 -17.96
N VAL A 252 -0.14 -2.98 -17.82
CA VAL A 252 0.77 -2.77 -18.95
C VAL A 252 1.58 -4.04 -19.15
N TYR A 253 1.68 -4.51 -20.39
CA TYR A 253 2.42 -5.69 -20.77
C TYR A 253 3.54 -5.35 -21.76
N ASN A 254 4.68 -6.01 -21.61
CA ASN A 254 5.83 -5.98 -22.53
C ASN A 254 5.63 -6.94 -23.72
N SER A 255 4.39 -7.04 -24.21
CA SER A 255 4.00 -7.85 -25.37
C SER A 255 2.68 -7.33 -25.96
N LEU A 256 2.29 -7.76 -27.17
CA LEU A 256 1.00 -7.39 -27.77
C LEU A 256 -0.18 -8.29 -27.33
N SER A 257 0.04 -9.17 -26.35
CA SER A 257 -0.98 -10.05 -25.79
C SER A 257 -1.01 -9.91 -24.26
N PRO A 258 -2.18 -9.96 -23.60
CA PRO A 258 -2.25 -9.83 -22.15
C PRO A 258 -1.84 -11.16 -21.50
N VAL A 259 -0.53 -11.35 -21.33
CA VAL A 259 0.08 -12.53 -20.71
C VAL A 259 0.76 -12.15 -19.40
N GLU A 260 0.33 -12.73 -18.29
CA GLU A 260 0.80 -12.36 -16.94
C GLU A 260 2.33 -12.39 -16.77
N PRO A 261 3.09 -13.36 -17.32
CA PRO A 261 4.56 -13.37 -17.18
C PRO A 261 5.30 -12.25 -17.92
N HIS A 262 4.59 -11.39 -18.66
CA HIS A 262 5.15 -10.18 -19.29
C HIS A 262 4.41 -8.92 -18.83
N ALA A 263 3.67 -8.98 -17.72
CA ALA A 263 3.08 -7.80 -17.10
C ALA A 263 4.20 -6.95 -16.47
N LEU A 264 4.24 -5.66 -16.80
CA LEU A 264 5.17 -4.67 -16.24
C LEU A 264 4.63 -4.06 -14.96
N VAL A 265 3.32 -3.79 -14.91
CA VAL A 265 2.66 -3.14 -13.77
C VAL A 265 1.16 -3.39 -13.77
N ARG A 266 0.55 -3.35 -12.59
CA ARG A 266 -0.90 -3.21 -12.37
C ARG A 266 -1.18 -1.93 -11.59
N LEU A 267 -1.95 -1.02 -12.17
CA LEU A 267 -2.31 0.29 -11.62
C LEU A 267 -3.81 0.35 -11.32
N CYS A 268 -4.17 0.94 -10.18
CA CYS A 268 -5.54 1.25 -9.73
C CYS A 268 -5.47 2.48 -8.81
N GLY A 269 -6.62 3.09 -8.52
CA GLY A 269 -6.72 4.31 -7.73
C GLY A 269 -6.12 5.53 -8.44
N ASN A 270 -5.75 6.51 -7.62
CA ASN A 270 -5.24 7.80 -8.07
C ASN A 270 -3.80 7.98 -7.59
N TYR A 271 -2.92 8.45 -8.49
CA TYR A 271 -1.51 8.72 -8.21
C TYR A 271 -1.26 10.22 -8.26
N ALA A 272 -0.41 10.71 -7.37
CA ALA A 272 -0.01 12.10 -7.39
C ALA A 272 0.77 12.43 -8.67
N PRO A 273 0.65 13.65 -9.22
CA PRO A 273 1.38 14.05 -10.44
C PRO A 273 2.92 13.97 -10.34
N SER A 274 3.46 13.98 -9.12
CA SER A 274 4.88 13.83 -8.81
C SER A 274 5.36 12.39 -8.88
N TYR A 275 4.46 11.41 -8.79
CA TYR A 275 4.83 10.00 -8.88
C TYR A 275 5.15 9.64 -10.34
N ASN A 276 6.35 9.12 -10.57
CA ASN A 276 6.81 8.85 -11.93
C ASN A 276 6.22 7.54 -12.49
N LEU A 277 5.04 7.63 -13.10
CA LEU A 277 4.40 6.52 -13.83
C LEU A 277 4.96 6.32 -15.24
N THR A 278 6.29 6.24 -15.35
CA THR A 278 6.99 5.93 -16.62
C THR A 278 7.46 4.49 -16.63
N PHE A 279 7.06 3.73 -17.64
CA PHE A 279 7.37 2.32 -17.85
C PHE A 279 8.11 2.14 -19.18
N LEU A 280 9.13 1.28 -19.19
CA LEU A 280 9.92 0.97 -20.37
C LEU A 280 9.73 -0.47 -20.84
N SER A 281 9.77 -0.68 -22.15
CA SER A 281 9.75 -2.01 -22.75
C SER A 281 11.17 -2.51 -23.02
N SER A 282 11.30 -3.82 -23.12
CA SER A 282 12.53 -4.49 -23.60
C SER A 282 12.58 -4.64 -25.13
N GLN A 283 11.41 -4.48 -25.76
CA GLN A 283 11.15 -4.68 -27.19
C GLN A 283 10.41 -3.47 -27.77
N ASN A 284 10.12 -3.47 -29.07
CA ASN A 284 9.42 -2.37 -29.74
C ASN A 284 7.88 -2.43 -29.61
N VAL A 285 7.36 -3.17 -28.62
CA VAL A 285 5.91 -3.37 -28.43
C VAL A 285 5.51 -3.28 -26.96
N MET A 286 4.32 -2.74 -26.71
CA MET A 286 3.63 -2.77 -25.41
C MET A 286 2.12 -2.93 -25.62
N LEU A 287 1.43 -3.50 -24.63
CA LEU A 287 -0.02 -3.51 -24.56
C LEU A 287 -0.48 -2.86 -23.27
N VAL A 288 -1.31 -1.83 -23.37
CA VAL A 288 -2.01 -1.24 -22.22
C VAL A 288 -3.44 -1.77 -22.22
N THR A 289 -3.90 -2.30 -21.09
CA THR A 289 -5.26 -2.81 -20.93
C THR A 289 -5.98 -2.11 -19.80
N LEU A 290 -7.15 -1.55 -20.07
CA LEU A 290 -8.09 -1.06 -19.04
C LEU A 290 -9.22 -2.08 -18.88
N VAL A 291 -9.43 -2.53 -17.64
CA VAL A 291 -10.52 -3.43 -17.26
C VAL A 291 -11.38 -2.72 -16.23
N THR A 292 -12.66 -2.54 -16.54
CA THR A 292 -13.61 -1.88 -15.63
C THR A 292 -14.72 -2.83 -15.17
N ASN A 293 -15.22 -2.62 -13.96
CA ASN A 293 -16.32 -3.35 -13.36
C ASN A 293 -17.65 -2.63 -13.64
N LYS A 294 -18.76 -3.07 -13.03
CA LYS A 294 -20.09 -2.49 -13.27
C LYS A 294 -20.35 -1.21 -12.47
N GLU A 295 -19.57 -0.96 -11.43
CA GLU A 295 -19.76 0.11 -10.45
C GLU A 295 -18.74 1.24 -10.69
N GLY A 296 -18.91 2.38 -10.03
CA GLY A 296 -17.98 3.50 -10.17
C GLY A 296 -18.03 4.20 -11.54
N ARG A 297 -17.63 5.48 -11.55
CA ARG A 297 -17.39 6.27 -12.77
C ARG A 297 -16.30 7.28 -12.46
N PHE A 298 -15.12 7.08 -13.04
CA PHE A 298 -13.97 7.95 -12.82
C PHE A 298 -13.51 8.58 -14.14
N PRO A 299 -12.82 9.73 -14.12
CA PRO A 299 -12.39 10.42 -15.34
C PRO A 299 -11.52 9.55 -16.26
N GLY A 300 -10.67 8.68 -15.70
CA GLY A 300 -9.76 7.81 -16.46
C GLY A 300 -8.35 8.36 -16.52
N PHE A 301 -7.69 8.20 -17.67
CA PHE A 301 -6.26 8.52 -17.77
C PHE A 301 -5.90 9.23 -19.07
N LYS A 302 -4.81 10.00 -19.01
CA LYS A 302 -4.07 10.54 -20.16
C LYS A 302 -2.64 10.01 -20.09
N ALA A 303 -2.22 9.36 -21.17
CA ALA A 303 -0.88 8.81 -21.30
C ALA A 303 -0.18 9.35 -22.54
N GLU A 304 1.15 9.39 -22.47
CA GLU A 304 2.05 9.79 -23.53
C GLU A 304 3.07 8.69 -23.73
N PHE A 305 3.40 8.37 -24.97
CA PHE A 305 4.47 7.44 -25.28
C PHE A 305 5.28 7.88 -26.49
N PHE A 306 6.54 7.48 -26.51
CA PHE A 306 7.48 7.76 -27.60
C PHE A 306 8.52 6.64 -27.67
N GLN A 307 9.23 6.57 -28.80
CA GLN A 307 10.27 5.58 -29.00
C GLN A 307 11.65 6.10 -28.59
N LEU A 308 12.44 5.21 -28.00
CA LEU A 308 13.83 5.41 -27.60
C LEU A 308 14.73 4.40 -28.32
N PRO A 309 15.99 4.76 -28.61
CA PRO A 309 16.93 3.79 -29.17
C PRO A 309 17.19 2.67 -28.16
N LYS A 310 17.17 1.41 -28.63
CA LYS A 310 17.45 0.26 -27.77
C LYS A 310 18.88 0.32 -27.24
N MET A 311 19.01 0.31 -25.92
CA MET A 311 20.30 0.30 -25.23
C MET A 311 21.04 -1.01 -25.52
N LYS A 312 22.30 -0.92 -25.98
CA LYS A 312 23.12 -2.09 -26.31
C LYS A 312 23.71 -2.77 -25.07
N ALA A 313 24.04 -1.99 -24.05
CA ALA A 313 24.61 -2.45 -22.79
C ALA A 313 24.36 -1.41 -21.69
N CYS A 314 24.25 -1.87 -20.45
CA CYS A 314 24.23 -1.01 -19.26
C CYS A 314 25.34 -1.41 -18.28
N GLY A 315 25.68 -0.48 -17.39
CA GLY A 315 26.82 -0.63 -16.50
C GLY A 315 28.12 -0.15 -17.12
N GLY A 316 29.25 -0.69 -16.65
CA GLY A 316 30.58 -0.29 -17.08
C GLY A 316 31.60 -0.27 -15.94
N THR A 317 32.81 0.23 -16.23
CA THR A 317 33.84 0.42 -15.19
C THR A 317 33.84 1.85 -14.69
N LEU A 318 33.63 2.05 -13.39
CA LEU A 318 33.69 3.36 -12.74
C LEU A 318 35.03 3.49 -12.01
N ARG A 319 35.79 4.54 -12.32
CA ARG A 319 37.09 4.84 -11.70
C ARG A 319 37.04 6.21 -11.05
N GLY A 320 37.55 6.33 -9.84
CA GLY A 320 37.64 7.61 -9.14
C GLY A 320 37.64 7.45 -7.62
N GLU A 321 37.81 8.54 -6.89
CA GLU A 321 37.66 8.53 -5.43
C GLU A 321 36.21 8.56 -4.98
N SER A 322 35.30 8.99 -5.85
CA SER A 322 33.85 8.96 -5.65
C SER A 322 33.12 9.06 -6.98
N GLY A 323 31.85 8.67 -7.02
CA GLY A 323 30.97 8.88 -8.15
C GLY A 323 29.56 8.38 -7.87
N THR A 324 28.65 8.56 -8.84
CA THR A 324 27.25 8.13 -8.72
C THR A 324 26.87 7.22 -9.88
N PHE A 325 25.89 6.36 -9.66
CA PHE A 325 25.29 5.50 -10.67
C PHE A 325 23.86 5.15 -10.29
N THR A 326 23.03 4.91 -11.30
CA THR A 326 21.61 4.60 -11.14
C THR A 326 21.23 3.43 -12.03
N THR A 327 20.07 2.84 -11.78
CA THR A 327 19.41 2.01 -12.79
C THR A 327 19.22 2.82 -14.08
N PRO A 328 19.33 2.18 -15.26
CA PRO A 328 19.05 2.84 -16.53
C PRO A 328 17.68 3.52 -16.52
N TYR A 329 17.63 4.76 -17.02
CA TYR A 329 16.43 5.60 -17.13
C TYR A 329 15.78 6.03 -15.80
N TYR A 330 16.45 5.83 -14.66
CA TYR A 330 16.01 6.38 -13.36
C TYR A 330 15.66 7.88 -13.48
N PRO A 331 14.53 8.37 -12.93
CA PRO A 331 13.61 7.68 -12.02
C PRO A 331 12.42 6.97 -12.71
N ALA A 332 12.51 6.62 -14.00
CA ALA A 332 11.52 5.75 -14.63
C ALA A 332 11.66 4.31 -14.11
N HIS A 333 10.61 3.51 -14.25
CA HIS A 333 10.68 2.08 -13.97
C HIS A 333 11.68 1.43 -14.92
N TYR A 334 12.54 0.57 -14.38
CA TYR A 334 13.55 -0.12 -15.19
C TYR A 334 12.88 -1.04 -16.23
N ALA A 335 13.55 -1.29 -17.36
CA ALA A 335 13.06 -2.24 -18.35
C ALA A 335 13.17 -3.70 -17.83
N PRO A 336 12.26 -4.59 -18.22
CA PRO A 336 12.38 -6.01 -17.91
C PRO A 336 13.49 -6.68 -18.74
N ASP A 337 13.94 -7.87 -18.33
CA ASP A 337 14.94 -8.70 -19.01
C ASP A 337 16.28 -7.97 -19.20
N MET A 338 16.74 -7.29 -18.14
CA MET A 338 17.93 -6.43 -18.17
C MET A 338 18.98 -6.89 -17.16
N ASP A 339 20.24 -6.94 -17.62
CA ASP A 339 21.41 -7.25 -16.81
C ASP A 339 22.43 -6.11 -16.89
N CYS A 340 22.68 -5.43 -15.78
CA CYS A 340 23.66 -4.35 -15.69
C CYS A 340 24.76 -4.69 -14.69
N VAL A 341 26.02 -4.44 -15.05
CA VAL A 341 27.18 -4.69 -14.18
C VAL A 341 28.05 -3.45 -14.06
N TRP A 342 28.21 -2.94 -12.84
CA TRP A 342 29.12 -1.85 -12.53
C TRP A 342 30.35 -2.39 -11.81
N ASN A 343 31.51 -2.21 -12.44
CA ASN A 343 32.82 -2.53 -11.88
C ASN A 343 33.46 -1.27 -11.33
N ILE A 344 33.48 -1.11 -10.01
CA ILE A 344 33.96 0.11 -9.35
C ILE A 344 35.39 -0.11 -8.85
N GLU A 345 36.32 0.76 -9.25
CA GLU A 345 37.74 0.71 -8.88
C GLU A 345 38.20 2.07 -8.31
N VAL A 346 38.64 2.06 -7.05
CA VAL A 346 39.21 3.23 -6.37
C VAL A 346 40.74 3.14 -6.30
N PRO A 347 41.47 4.25 -6.02
CA PRO A 347 42.92 4.25 -5.95
C PRO A 347 43.50 3.18 -5.01
N SER A 348 44.67 2.64 -5.39
CA SER A 348 45.39 1.64 -4.58
C SER A 348 45.61 2.14 -3.15
N LYS A 349 45.36 1.28 -2.15
CA LYS A 349 45.40 1.53 -0.69
C LYS A 349 44.12 2.12 -0.08
N LYS A 350 43.07 2.37 -0.86
CA LYS A 350 41.74 2.71 -0.36
C LYS A 350 40.76 1.57 -0.63
N ASN A 351 39.72 1.46 0.18
CA ASN A 351 38.59 0.56 0.00
C ASN A 351 37.39 1.30 -0.58
N VAL A 352 36.45 0.57 -1.17
CA VAL A 352 35.22 1.15 -1.74
C VAL A 352 34.06 0.97 -0.77
N LYS A 353 33.25 2.01 -0.56
CA LYS A 353 31.90 1.86 -0.01
C LYS A 353 30.87 2.43 -0.98
N VAL A 354 29.76 1.73 -1.12
CA VAL A 354 28.62 2.06 -1.98
C VAL A 354 27.43 2.36 -1.08
N ARG A 355 26.83 3.53 -1.25
CA ARG A 355 25.66 4.00 -0.52
C ARG A 355 24.49 4.07 -1.49
N PHE A 356 23.47 3.27 -1.24
CA PHE A 356 22.19 3.37 -1.95
C PHE A 356 21.36 4.43 -1.25
N ASN A 357 21.08 5.53 -1.96
CA ASN A 357 20.29 6.64 -1.46
C ASN A 357 18.78 6.39 -1.62
N MET A 358 18.41 5.53 -2.58
CA MET A 358 17.04 5.12 -2.89
C MET A 358 17.10 3.72 -3.48
N PHE A 359 16.23 2.80 -3.04
CA PHE A 359 16.22 1.42 -3.52
C PHE A 359 14.80 0.85 -3.58
N PHE A 360 14.27 0.72 -4.80
CA PHE A 360 12.94 0.18 -5.12
C PHE A 360 13.08 -0.93 -6.17
N VAL A 361 13.24 -2.15 -5.69
CA VAL A 361 13.30 -3.36 -6.53
C VAL A 361 12.31 -4.36 -5.93
N LEU A 362 11.02 -3.98 -5.93
CA LEU A 362 9.95 -4.75 -5.34
C LEU A 362 9.09 -5.40 -6.41
N GLU A 363 8.85 -6.69 -6.25
CA GLU A 363 7.92 -7.44 -7.08
C GLU A 363 6.76 -8.03 -6.28
N PRO A 364 5.49 -7.87 -6.73
CA PRO A 364 4.34 -8.43 -6.03
C PRO A 364 4.41 -9.95 -5.86
N GLY A 365 4.17 -10.42 -4.63
CA GLY A 365 4.09 -11.85 -4.32
C GLY A 365 5.44 -12.56 -4.11
N ILE A 366 6.58 -11.84 -4.19
CA ILE A 366 7.90 -12.39 -3.92
C ILE A 366 8.40 -11.95 -2.53
N PRO A 367 8.81 -12.89 -1.65
CA PRO A 367 9.40 -12.54 -0.36
C PRO A 367 10.72 -11.76 -0.53
N VAL A 368 10.85 -10.65 0.21
CA VAL A 368 12.06 -9.80 0.23
C VAL A 368 13.32 -10.50 0.75
N THR A 369 13.18 -11.70 1.32
CA THR A 369 14.29 -12.52 1.83
C THR A 369 14.93 -13.39 0.74
N SER A 370 14.18 -13.76 -0.29
CA SER A 370 14.64 -14.70 -1.32
C SER A 370 15.11 -14.02 -2.60
N CYS A 371 14.50 -12.89 -2.97
CA CYS A 371 14.88 -12.09 -4.15
C CYS A 371 15.11 -12.95 -5.40
N THR A 372 14.11 -13.78 -5.74
CA THR A 372 14.25 -14.84 -6.77
C THR A 372 14.10 -14.34 -8.19
N LYS A 373 13.46 -13.18 -8.37
CA LYS A 373 13.20 -12.56 -9.66
C LYS A 373 14.10 -11.35 -9.85
N ASP A 374 13.65 -10.17 -9.45
CA ASP A 374 14.43 -8.94 -9.54
C ASP A 374 15.35 -8.75 -8.32
N TYR A 375 16.62 -8.42 -8.57
CA TYR A 375 17.58 -8.21 -7.49
C TYR A 375 18.80 -7.39 -7.90
N VAL A 376 19.44 -6.78 -6.89
CA VAL A 376 20.81 -6.28 -6.95
C VAL A 376 21.71 -7.22 -6.17
N GLN A 377 22.75 -7.75 -6.80
CA GLN A 377 23.73 -8.63 -6.20
C GLN A 377 25.04 -7.87 -5.95
N ILE A 378 25.53 -7.94 -4.71
CA ILE A 378 26.81 -7.37 -4.28
C ILE A 378 27.49 -8.38 -3.37
N ASN A 379 28.76 -8.74 -3.65
CA ASN A 379 29.53 -9.69 -2.84
C ASN A 379 28.78 -11.01 -2.53
N SER A 380 28.11 -11.59 -3.52
CA SER A 380 27.29 -12.83 -3.43
C SER A 380 26.00 -12.72 -2.59
N THR A 381 25.63 -11.52 -2.11
CA THR A 381 24.37 -11.27 -1.41
C THR A 381 23.38 -10.57 -2.35
N ARG A 382 22.12 -11.02 -2.37
CA ARG A 382 21.04 -10.41 -3.17
C ARG A 382 20.20 -9.47 -2.32
N TYR A 383 19.88 -8.32 -2.89
CA TYR A 383 19.06 -7.28 -2.30
C TYR A 383 17.85 -7.02 -3.21
N CYS A 384 16.67 -6.97 -2.62
CA CYS A 384 15.41 -6.59 -3.27
C CYS A 384 14.48 -5.95 -2.22
N GLY A 385 13.32 -5.47 -2.66
CA GLY A 385 12.35 -4.76 -1.84
C GLY A 385 12.56 -3.25 -1.84
N GLU A 386 12.10 -2.63 -0.76
CA GLU A 386 12.09 -1.18 -0.57
C GLU A 386 13.00 -0.79 0.59
N ARG A 387 13.94 0.14 0.36
CA ARG A 387 14.83 0.66 1.40
C ARG A 387 15.12 2.14 1.16
N SER A 388 14.98 2.96 2.21
CA SER A 388 15.28 4.40 2.16
C SER A 388 16.78 4.68 2.05
N GLN A 389 17.63 3.96 2.78
CA GLN A 389 19.09 4.06 2.61
C GLN A 389 19.80 2.82 3.15
N PHE A 390 20.88 2.38 2.49
CA PHE A 390 21.81 1.42 3.07
C PHE A 390 23.20 1.52 2.43
N VAL A 391 24.22 1.00 3.13
CA VAL A 391 25.62 1.07 2.70
C VAL A 391 26.21 -0.33 2.65
N VAL A 392 27.00 -0.59 1.60
CA VAL A 392 27.78 -1.82 1.42
C VAL A 392 29.24 -1.44 1.22
N ALA A 393 30.14 -1.98 2.04
CA ALA A 393 31.58 -1.74 1.94
C ALA A 393 32.33 -2.97 1.42
N SER A 394 33.37 -2.73 0.62
CA SER A 394 34.33 -3.73 0.17
C SER A 394 35.58 -3.72 1.04
N THR A 395 36.19 -4.89 1.25
CA THR A 395 37.49 -5.02 1.91
C THR A 395 38.67 -4.70 0.98
N THR A 396 38.39 -4.50 -0.31
CA THR A 396 39.40 -4.23 -1.34
C THR A 396 39.11 -2.89 -2.04
N ASN A 397 40.04 -2.47 -2.90
CA ASN A 397 39.86 -1.29 -3.74
C ASN A 397 38.91 -1.52 -4.93
N LYS A 398 38.20 -2.65 -4.97
CA LYS A 398 37.25 -3.02 -6.02
C LYS A 398 35.94 -3.51 -5.43
N ILE A 399 34.84 -3.20 -6.09
CA ILE A 399 33.52 -3.77 -5.80
C ILE A 399 32.73 -3.92 -7.10
N GLU A 400 32.02 -5.03 -7.24
CA GLU A 400 31.12 -5.30 -8.36
C GLU A 400 29.67 -5.22 -7.88
N VAL A 401 28.85 -4.49 -8.62
CA VAL A 401 27.40 -4.37 -8.39
C VAL A 401 26.71 -4.90 -9.64
N GLN A 402 25.90 -5.96 -9.49
CA GLN A 402 25.14 -6.56 -10.58
C GLN A 402 23.64 -6.34 -10.34
N PHE A 403 22.93 -5.75 -11.29
CA PHE A 403 21.48 -5.66 -11.29
C PHE A 403 20.90 -6.62 -12.32
N HIS A 404 19.86 -7.36 -11.93
CA HIS A 404 19.12 -8.29 -12.78
C HIS A 404 17.62 -8.01 -12.65
N SER A 405 16.93 -7.86 -13.79
CA SER A 405 15.46 -7.85 -13.88
C SER A 405 14.96 -9.02 -14.72
N ASP A 406 13.86 -9.63 -14.27
CA ASP A 406 13.17 -10.69 -14.98
C ASP A 406 12.24 -10.15 -16.08
N LYS A 407 11.42 -11.00 -16.70
CA LYS A 407 10.56 -10.60 -17.84
C LYS A 407 9.27 -9.90 -17.43
N SER A 408 9.01 -9.78 -16.13
CA SER A 408 7.76 -9.30 -15.55
C SER A 408 8.00 -8.07 -14.65
N TYR A 409 7.05 -7.80 -13.77
CA TYR A 409 6.86 -6.60 -12.95
C TYR A 409 8.12 -5.77 -12.70
N THR A 410 8.03 -4.48 -13.00
CA THR A 410 9.16 -3.55 -12.87
C THR A 410 8.87 -2.46 -11.84
N ASP A 411 9.90 -1.98 -11.14
CA ASP A 411 9.81 -0.92 -10.14
C ASP A 411 10.73 0.28 -10.49
N THR A 412 10.74 1.34 -9.67
CA THR A 412 11.50 2.59 -9.93
C THR A 412 13.03 2.38 -9.99
N GLY A 413 13.54 1.29 -9.43
CA GLY A 413 14.97 0.96 -9.41
C GLY A 413 15.72 1.67 -8.29
N PHE A 414 16.98 2.05 -8.51
CA PHE A 414 17.82 2.57 -7.45
C PHE A 414 18.76 3.70 -7.90
N SER A 415 19.15 4.52 -6.92
CA SER A 415 20.20 5.53 -7.06
C SER A 415 21.26 5.33 -5.98
N ALA A 416 22.52 5.28 -6.40
CA ALA A 416 23.63 5.00 -5.51
C ALA A 416 24.84 5.92 -5.78
N ASP A 417 25.60 6.16 -4.73
CA ASP A 417 26.93 6.77 -4.80
C ASP A 417 27.99 5.81 -4.24
N TYR A 418 29.20 5.89 -4.79
CA TYR A 418 30.36 5.19 -4.25
C TYR A 418 31.41 6.21 -3.83
N LEU A 419 32.16 5.86 -2.79
CA LEU A 419 33.28 6.67 -2.32
C LEU A 419 34.39 5.81 -1.72
N SER A 420 35.62 6.29 -1.89
CA SER A 420 36.82 5.66 -1.39
C SER A 420 37.02 6.00 0.09
N TYR A 421 37.46 5.03 0.90
CA TYR A 421 37.81 5.25 2.31
C TYR A 421 39.12 4.53 2.65
N ASP A 422 39.86 5.05 3.62
CA ASP A 422 41.10 4.41 4.08
C ASP A 422 40.77 3.29 5.07
N SER A 423 41.24 2.07 4.81
CA SER A 423 41.03 0.94 5.73
C SER A 423 41.81 1.06 7.05
N SER A 424 42.89 1.88 7.07
CA SER A 424 43.76 2.09 8.23
C SER A 424 43.28 3.20 9.16
N ASP A 425 42.49 4.14 8.64
CA ASP A 425 41.78 5.16 9.41
C ASP A 425 40.41 5.44 8.74
N PRO A 426 39.43 4.54 8.93
CA PRO A 426 38.14 4.66 8.26
C PRO A 426 37.38 5.91 8.70
N CYS A 427 37.67 6.43 9.90
CA CYS A 427 37.06 7.61 10.49
C CYS A 427 38.05 8.36 11.39
N PRO A 428 38.89 9.27 10.84
CA PRO A 428 39.85 10.04 11.63
C PRO A 428 39.15 10.84 12.72
N GLY A 429 39.45 10.55 13.99
CA GLY A 429 38.85 11.25 15.14
C GLY A 429 37.40 10.89 15.46
N LYS A 430 36.79 9.94 14.75
CA LYS A 430 35.38 9.51 14.89
C LYS A 430 35.26 8.02 15.23
N PHE A 431 34.08 7.54 15.62
CA PHE A 431 33.82 6.11 15.82
C PHE A 431 33.39 5.46 14.49
N THR A 432 33.84 4.24 14.25
CA THR A 432 33.57 3.47 13.03
C THR A 432 32.49 2.43 13.33
N CYS A 433 31.34 2.52 12.65
CA CYS A 433 30.34 1.46 12.68
C CYS A 433 30.85 0.20 11.94
N ASN A 434 30.36 -1.02 12.22
CA ASN A 434 30.80 -2.18 11.41
C ASN A 434 30.33 -2.08 9.95
N THR A 435 29.29 -1.29 9.70
CA THR A 435 28.84 -0.88 8.36
C THR A 435 29.80 0.09 7.64
N GLY A 436 30.79 0.65 8.33
CA GLY A 436 31.73 1.64 7.78
C GLY A 436 31.24 3.08 7.81
N ARG A 437 30.11 3.36 8.48
CA ARG A 437 29.64 4.73 8.79
C ARG A 437 30.50 5.35 9.90
N CYS A 438 30.83 6.64 9.76
CA CYS A 438 31.54 7.40 10.78
C CYS A 438 30.58 8.23 11.61
N ILE A 439 30.54 8.00 12.91
CA ILE A 439 29.75 8.78 13.86
C ILE A 439 30.68 9.48 14.85
N ASP A 440 30.20 10.52 15.53
CA ASP A 440 31.01 11.19 16.54
C ASP A 440 31.36 10.22 17.68
N ARG A 441 32.50 10.41 18.37
CA ARG A 441 32.86 9.52 19.50
C ARG A 441 31.89 9.66 20.68
N SER A 442 31.21 10.80 20.78
CA SER A 442 30.12 11.02 21.73
C SER A 442 28.88 10.16 21.45
N MET A 443 28.73 9.66 20.22
CA MET A 443 27.61 8.84 19.75
C MET A 443 27.84 7.33 19.97
N ARG A 444 28.79 6.95 20.82
CA ARG A 444 29.08 5.55 21.14
C ARG A 444 28.64 5.27 22.57
N CYS A 445 27.81 4.24 22.77
CA CYS A 445 27.27 3.87 24.07
C CYS A 445 26.38 4.96 24.70
N ASP A 446 25.71 5.74 23.88
CA ASP A 446 24.82 6.81 24.32
C ASP A 446 23.35 6.35 24.37
N GLY A 447 23.09 5.11 23.97
CA GLY A 447 21.80 4.44 23.94
C GLY A 447 21.04 4.59 22.63
N TRP A 448 21.63 5.23 21.62
CA TRP A 448 21.02 5.47 20.31
C TRP A 448 21.63 4.58 19.23
N LEU A 449 20.78 4.14 18.30
CA LEU A 449 21.24 3.33 17.17
C LEU A 449 21.68 4.25 16.02
N ASP A 450 22.85 4.86 16.16
CA ASP A 450 23.45 5.75 15.16
C ASP A 450 24.18 4.98 14.07
N CYS A 451 24.66 3.78 14.38
CA CYS A 451 25.06 2.80 13.40
C CYS A 451 23.84 2.00 12.93
N VAL A 452 23.66 1.85 11.61
CA VAL A 452 22.56 1.03 11.04
C VAL A 452 22.62 -0.42 11.53
N ASP A 453 23.82 -0.92 11.84
CA ASP A 453 24.06 -2.24 12.41
C ASP A 453 24.05 -2.28 13.96
N GLY A 454 23.85 -1.14 14.62
CA GLY A 454 23.84 -0.99 16.08
C GLY A 454 25.17 -1.30 16.75
N SER A 455 26.29 -1.17 16.03
CA SER A 455 27.63 -1.49 16.54
C SER A 455 28.17 -0.51 17.58
N ASP A 456 27.69 0.72 17.52
CA ASP A 456 27.91 1.78 18.50
C ASP A 456 27.38 1.42 19.89
N GLU A 457 26.28 0.67 19.97
CA GLU A 457 25.62 0.27 21.21
C GLU A 457 25.96 -1.15 21.68
N ARG A 458 26.84 -1.85 20.96
CA ARG A 458 27.29 -3.19 21.35
C ARG A 458 28.49 -3.14 22.28
N SER A 459 28.49 -4.00 23.29
CA SER A 459 29.57 -4.13 24.28
C SER A 459 29.80 -2.87 25.13
N CYS A 460 28.72 -2.12 25.36
CA CYS A 460 28.71 -0.95 26.23
C CYS A 460 28.47 -1.36 27.70
N THR A 461 29.01 -0.57 28.63
CA THR A 461 28.68 -0.71 30.06
C THR A 461 27.61 0.32 30.37
N CYS A 462 26.36 -0.12 30.58
CA CYS A 462 25.24 0.79 30.81
C CYS A 462 25.46 1.60 32.10
N THR A 463 25.18 2.89 32.03
CA THR A 463 25.21 3.79 33.20
C THR A 463 24.01 3.54 34.13
N GLU A 464 24.04 4.07 35.36
CA GLU A 464 22.93 3.91 36.32
C GLU A 464 21.58 4.46 35.84
N GLN A 465 21.57 5.30 34.80
CA GLN A 465 20.35 5.85 34.18
C GLN A 465 19.91 5.10 32.92
N GLN A 466 20.59 4.01 32.55
CA GLN A 466 20.28 3.17 31.39
C GLN A 466 19.85 1.76 31.83
N PHE A 467 18.84 1.22 31.16
CA PHE A 467 18.39 -0.17 31.21
C PHE A 467 19.14 -1.02 30.18
N ARG A 468 19.45 -2.26 30.54
CA ARG A 468 20.15 -3.20 29.66
C ARG A 468 19.15 -4.19 29.05
N CYS A 469 18.88 -4.05 27.75
CA CYS A 469 18.08 -4.98 26.96
C CYS A 469 18.72 -6.38 26.93
N LYS A 470 17.93 -7.45 26.66
CA LYS A 470 18.46 -8.83 26.61
C LYS A 470 19.41 -9.04 25.44
N ASN A 471 19.23 -8.34 24.33
CA ASN A 471 20.13 -8.28 23.18
C ASN A 471 21.45 -7.53 23.46
N GLY A 472 21.61 -6.96 24.66
CA GLY A 472 22.83 -6.32 25.12
C GLY A 472 22.92 -4.82 24.83
N TRP A 473 21.85 -4.20 24.35
CA TRP A 473 21.78 -2.74 24.17
C TRP A 473 21.51 -2.02 25.48
N CYS A 474 22.04 -0.80 25.62
CA CYS A 474 21.77 0.07 26.75
C CYS A 474 20.74 1.11 26.31
N LYS A 475 19.51 1.06 26.79
CA LYS A 475 18.50 2.10 26.52
C LYS A 475 18.29 2.96 27.75
N PRO A 476 17.91 4.24 27.63
CA PRO A 476 17.57 5.03 28.80
C PRO A 476 16.46 4.38 29.64
N LYS A 477 16.50 4.48 30.97
CA LYS A 477 15.51 3.83 31.86
C LYS A 477 14.07 4.30 31.64
N PHE A 478 13.85 5.47 31.04
CA PHE A 478 12.51 5.97 30.75
C PHE A 478 11.85 5.30 29.53
N TRP A 479 12.60 4.51 28.76
CA TRP A 479 12.09 3.63 27.68
C TRP A 479 11.66 2.26 28.19
N VAL A 480 11.66 2.05 29.51
CA VAL A 480 11.20 0.80 30.10
C VAL A 480 9.71 0.97 30.42
N CYS A 481 8.88 0.10 29.86
CA CYS A 481 7.42 0.07 30.07
C CYS A 481 6.62 1.21 29.42
N ASP A 482 7.02 1.68 28.25
CA ASP A 482 6.32 2.73 27.52
C ASP A 482 5.39 2.21 26.39
N ASN A 483 5.20 0.88 26.31
CA ASN A 483 4.47 0.14 25.27
C ASN A 483 5.13 0.16 23.89
N VAL A 484 6.39 0.61 23.79
CA VAL A 484 7.15 0.62 22.55
C VAL A 484 8.31 -0.38 22.67
N ASN A 485 8.50 -1.20 21.64
CA ASN A 485 9.65 -2.09 21.58
C ASN A 485 10.90 -1.31 21.13
N ASP A 486 11.45 -0.52 22.04
CA ASP A 486 12.64 0.30 21.80
C ASP A 486 13.94 -0.51 21.82
N CYS A 487 13.95 -1.62 22.57
CA CYS A 487 15.05 -2.57 22.58
C CYS A 487 15.11 -3.40 21.27
N GLY A 488 14.06 -3.42 20.45
CA GLY A 488 13.92 -4.28 19.26
C GLY A 488 13.68 -5.76 19.58
N ASP A 489 14.01 -6.23 20.78
CA ASP A 489 13.79 -7.59 21.28
C ASP A 489 12.70 -7.69 22.36
N ASN A 490 11.97 -6.58 22.58
CA ASN A 490 10.88 -6.38 23.54
C ASN A 490 11.30 -6.51 25.01
N SER A 491 12.60 -6.47 25.33
CA SER A 491 13.09 -6.68 26.70
C SER A 491 12.73 -5.58 27.68
N ASP A 492 12.64 -4.36 27.19
CA ASP A 492 12.09 -3.17 27.85
C ASP A 492 10.64 -3.36 28.27
N GLU A 493 9.83 -4.09 27.50
CA GLU A 493 8.40 -4.28 27.78
C GLU A 493 8.08 -5.60 28.52
N LEU A 494 9.02 -6.54 28.57
CA LEU A 494 8.80 -7.88 29.13
C LEU A 494 8.67 -7.93 30.67
N GLN A 495 9.11 -6.90 31.39
CA GLN A 495 8.94 -6.79 32.85
C GLN A 495 7.82 -5.83 33.27
N CYS A 496 6.98 -5.42 32.32
CA CYS A 496 5.91 -4.44 32.49
C CYS A 496 4.53 -5.09 32.60
N SER A 497 4.50 -6.39 32.87
CA SER A 497 3.27 -7.15 33.05
C SER A 497 2.62 -6.77 34.38
N CYS A 498 1.44 -6.15 34.29
CA CYS A 498 0.51 -6.15 35.41
C CYS A 498 0.24 -7.61 35.83
N ALA A 499 -0.06 -7.87 37.11
CA ALA A 499 -0.39 -9.22 37.58
C ALA A 499 -1.51 -9.84 36.73
N ALA A 500 -1.57 -11.17 36.62
CA ALA A 500 -2.50 -11.89 35.73
C ALA A 500 -3.99 -11.55 35.93
N ASP A 501 -4.35 -10.88 37.03
CA ASP A 501 -5.70 -10.46 37.39
C ASP A 501 -5.90 -8.92 37.37
N SER A 502 -5.11 -8.19 36.55
CA SER A 502 -5.15 -6.72 36.48
C SER A 502 -5.18 -6.17 35.05
N PHE A 503 -6.03 -5.16 34.84
CA PHE A 503 -6.17 -4.33 33.65
C PHE A 503 -5.12 -3.20 33.64
N LYS A 504 -4.51 -2.95 32.48
CA LYS A 504 -3.51 -1.88 32.27
C LYS A 504 -4.18 -0.68 31.63
N CYS A 505 -4.09 0.47 32.29
CA CYS A 505 -4.57 1.78 31.83
C CYS A 505 -3.66 2.36 30.73
N ASP A 506 -4.13 3.33 29.93
CA ASP A 506 -3.33 3.92 28.85
C ASP A 506 -2.17 4.78 29.40
N ASN A 507 -2.32 5.32 30.61
CA ASN A 507 -1.26 5.98 31.38
C ASN A 507 -0.23 5.02 32.01
N GLY A 508 -0.38 3.70 31.80
CA GLY A 508 0.53 2.67 32.30
C GLY A 508 0.26 2.20 33.74
N LYS A 509 -0.77 2.72 34.42
CA LYS A 509 -1.20 2.25 35.74
C LYS A 509 -1.87 0.86 35.63
N CYS A 510 -1.63 -0.02 36.60
CA CYS A 510 -2.30 -1.31 36.68
C CYS A 510 -3.42 -1.26 37.74
N ILE A 511 -4.64 -1.60 37.35
CA ILE A 511 -5.79 -1.76 38.26
C ILE A 511 -6.30 -3.22 38.21
N PRO A 512 -6.92 -3.76 39.25
CA PRO A 512 -7.55 -5.09 39.20
C PRO A 512 -8.57 -5.21 38.04
N GLU A 513 -8.70 -6.38 37.40
CA GLU A 513 -9.65 -6.58 36.28
C GLU A 513 -11.12 -6.31 36.69
N VAL A 514 -11.44 -6.48 37.99
CA VAL A 514 -12.76 -6.14 38.55
C VAL A 514 -13.07 -4.63 38.55
N GLN A 515 -12.05 -3.80 38.34
CA GLN A 515 -12.16 -2.35 38.25
C GLN A 515 -12.28 -1.87 36.80
N LYS A 516 -12.20 -2.77 35.82
CA LYS A 516 -12.48 -2.46 34.42
C LYS A 516 -14.01 -2.41 34.21
N CYS A 517 -14.50 -1.33 33.61
CA CYS A 517 -15.92 -1.11 33.36
C CYS A 517 -16.78 -1.15 34.64
N ASP A 518 -16.22 -0.72 35.78
CA ASP A 518 -16.87 -0.74 37.10
C ASP A 518 -17.68 0.53 37.40
N GLY A 519 -17.64 1.49 36.49
CA GLY A 519 -18.35 2.75 36.60
C GLY A 519 -17.51 3.89 37.17
N LYS A 520 -16.25 3.67 37.55
CA LYS A 520 -15.37 4.65 38.19
C LYS A 520 -14.04 4.75 37.46
N ASP A 521 -13.51 5.96 37.36
CA ASP A 521 -12.18 6.21 36.81
C ASP A 521 -11.12 5.81 37.83
N ASN A 522 -10.77 4.53 37.84
CA ASN A 522 -9.77 3.98 38.74
C ASN A 522 -8.37 4.13 38.11
N CYS A 523 -8.29 4.31 36.79
CA CYS A 523 -7.07 4.61 36.07
C CYS A 523 -6.58 6.06 36.26
N GLY A 524 -7.48 7.03 36.47
CA GLY A 524 -7.21 8.46 36.53
C GLY A 524 -7.12 9.15 35.16
N ASP A 525 -7.20 8.37 34.08
CA ASP A 525 -7.24 8.78 32.67
C ASP A 525 -8.48 8.23 31.93
N GLY A 526 -9.37 7.50 32.64
CA GLY A 526 -10.60 6.91 32.11
C GLY A 526 -10.43 5.67 31.22
N SER A 527 -9.22 5.15 31.05
CA SER A 527 -8.96 4.02 30.15
C SER A 527 -9.67 2.72 30.55
N ASP A 528 -9.98 2.54 31.82
CA ASP A 528 -10.72 1.40 32.37
C ASP A 528 -12.19 1.38 32.00
N GLU A 529 -12.75 2.51 31.59
CA GLU A 529 -14.16 2.66 31.25
C GLU A 529 -14.41 2.79 29.74
N GLY A 530 -13.35 2.88 28.92
CA GLY A 530 -13.44 3.17 27.48
C GLY A 530 -13.49 1.96 26.52
N SER A 531 -13.21 0.74 26.99
CA SER A 531 -13.12 -0.47 26.14
C SER A 531 -13.93 -1.65 26.71
N CYS A 532 -15.25 -1.48 26.75
CA CYS A 532 -16.19 -2.42 27.33
C CYS A 532 -16.98 -3.16 26.23
N SER A 533 -16.52 -4.35 25.83
CA SER A 533 -17.09 -5.14 24.70
C SER A 533 -18.47 -5.77 24.95
N ASN A 534 -19.12 -5.52 26.11
CA ASN A 534 -20.37 -6.16 26.49
C ASN A 534 -21.48 -5.16 26.84
N VAL A 535 -21.71 -4.14 26.02
CA VAL A 535 -23.04 -3.51 25.93
C VAL A 535 -23.31 -3.07 24.48
N VAL A 536 -23.72 -4.02 23.64
CA VAL A 536 -24.54 -3.68 22.48
C VAL A 536 -25.91 -3.24 23.02
N GLN A 537 -26.33 -2.03 22.66
CA GLN A 537 -27.67 -1.48 22.90
C GLN A 537 -28.10 -1.33 24.36
N THR A 538 -27.61 -0.31 25.06
CA THR A 538 -28.44 0.47 25.99
C THR A 538 -27.70 1.77 26.32
N SER A 539 -28.37 2.90 26.14
CA SER A 539 -27.94 4.23 26.56
C SER A 539 -27.13 4.22 27.86
N VAL A 540 -25.81 4.44 27.76
CA VAL A 540 -24.94 4.59 28.92
C VAL A 540 -25.11 6.02 29.45
N PRO A 541 -25.12 6.27 30.77
CA PRO A 541 -25.09 7.63 31.29
C PRO A 541 -23.86 8.38 30.76
N CYS A 542 -24.07 9.58 30.21
CA CYS A 542 -23.00 10.38 29.64
C CYS A 542 -21.95 10.75 30.70
N LYS A 543 -20.73 10.24 30.51
CA LYS A 543 -19.52 10.57 31.28
C LYS A 543 -18.50 11.25 30.35
N GLU A 544 -17.40 11.74 30.92
CA GLU A 544 -16.33 12.43 30.16
C GLU A 544 -15.66 11.56 29.08
N HIS A 545 -15.78 10.23 29.15
CA HIS A 545 -15.16 9.28 28.21
C HIS A 545 -16.17 8.54 27.32
N THR A 546 -17.45 8.94 27.32
CA THR A 546 -18.47 8.35 26.45
C THR A 546 -18.85 9.32 25.34
N TYR A 547 -18.91 8.85 24.10
CA TYR A 547 -19.30 9.67 22.96
C TYR A 547 -20.79 10.04 23.05
N LYS A 548 -21.12 11.33 22.95
CA LYS A 548 -22.49 11.83 23.04
C LYS A 548 -23.11 12.00 21.65
N CYS A 549 -24.06 11.14 21.31
CA CYS A 549 -24.88 11.25 20.12
C CYS A 549 -25.77 12.51 20.17
N ARG A 550 -26.28 12.94 19.02
CA ARG A 550 -27.12 14.16 18.92
C ARG A 550 -28.44 14.02 19.68
N ASN A 551 -29.01 12.83 19.77
CA ASN A 551 -30.19 12.50 20.57
C ASN A 551 -29.94 12.48 22.10
N GLU A 552 -28.76 12.92 22.55
CA GLU A 552 -28.31 12.94 23.93
C GLU A 552 -28.08 11.57 24.59
N LEU A 553 -28.11 10.50 23.80
CA LEU A 553 -27.67 9.18 24.25
C LEU A 553 -26.15 9.07 24.13
N CYS A 554 -25.52 8.36 25.06
CA CYS A 554 -24.08 8.15 25.05
C CYS A 554 -23.72 6.69 24.78
N ILE A 555 -22.66 6.51 23.98
CA ILE A 555 -22.08 5.21 23.62
C ILE A 555 -20.68 5.06 24.21
N SER A 556 -20.30 3.81 24.49
CA SER A 556 -19.03 3.45 25.15
C SER A 556 -17.99 2.86 24.18
N LYS A 557 -18.21 2.98 22.86
CA LYS A 557 -17.23 2.62 21.83
C LYS A 557 -16.16 3.71 21.76
N GLN A 558 -14.91 3.30 21.55
CA GLN A 558 -13.77 4.19 21.39
C GLN A 558 -13.71 4.71 19.94
N ASN A 559 -13.58 6.03 19.76
CA ASN A 559 -13.51 6.73 18.48
C ASN A 559 -14.62 6.32 17.47
N PRO A 560 -15.92 6.35 17.85
CA PRO A 560 -17.02 5.96 16.97
C PRO A 560 -17.29 6.97 15.83
N GLU A 561 -16.68 8.17 15.87
CA GLU A 561 -16.94 9.18 14.86
C GLU A 561 -16.31 8.87 13.49
N CYS A 562 -17.14 8.89 12.44
CA CYS A 562 -16.73 8.69 11.06
C CYS A 562 -15.90 7.41 10.83
N ASP A 563 -16.20 6.34 11.56
CA ASP A 563 -15.54 5.05 11.44
C ASP A 563 -16.19 4.14 10.37
N GLY A 564 -17.35 4.54 9.85
CA GLY A 564 -18.10 3.86 8.80
C GLY A 564 -19.15 2.87 9.32
N GLU A 565 -19.29 2.72 10.64
CA GLU A 565 -20.31 1.93 11.30
C GLU A 565 -21.36 2.85 11.93
N GLN A 566 -22.64 2.47 11.88
CA GLN A 566 -23.70 3.20 12.58
C GLN A 566 -23.79 2.71 14.03
N ASP A 567 -23.13 3.41 14.95
CA ASP A 567 -23.17 3.18 16.39
C ASP A 567 -24.25 3.99 17.10
N CYS A 568 -24.48 5.23 16.67
CA CYS A 568 -25.59 6.04 17.16
C CYS A 568 -26.90 5.68 16.45
N GLU A 569 -28.00 5.51 17.20
CA GLU A 569 -29.32 5.23 16.62
C GLU A 569 -29.79 6.34 15.66
N ASP A 570 -29.35 7.58 15.87
CA ASP A 570 -29.65 8.74 15.04
C ASP A 570 -28.61 8.99 13.94
N ASN A 571 -27.62 8.11 13.78
CA ASN A 571 -26.53 8.19 12.80
C ASN A 571 -25.73 9.51 12.92
N SER A 572 -25.64 10.07 14.12
CA SER A 572 -24.94 11.34 14.37
C SER A 572 -23.41 11.21 14.40
N ASP A 573 -22.92 10.02 14.73
CA ASP A 573 -21.53 9.57 14.62
C ASP A 573 -21.00 9.55 13.19
N GLU A 574 -21.85 9.23 12.22
CA GLU A 574 -21.51 9.16 10.79
C GLU A 574 -21.99 10.38 9.99
N GLU A 575 -22.45 11.44 10.65
CA GLU A 575 -22.87 12.67 10.00
C GLU A 575 -21.70 13.63 9.79
N ASN A 576 -21.70 14.37 8.66
CA ASN A 576 -20.65 15.34 8.30
C ASN A 576 -19.24 14.77 8.10
N CYS A 577 -19.14 13.48 7.79
CA CYS A 577 -17.90 12.82 7.43
C CYS A 577 -17.46 13.15 5.97
N ASN A 578 -17.50 14.42 5.55
CA ASN A 578 -16.95 14.91 4.28
C ASN A 578 -15.62 15.64 4.53
N CYS A 579 -14.74 15.01 5.31
CA CYS A 579 -13.47 15.55 5.77
C CYS A 579 -12.39 14.46 5.81
N GLY A 580 -11.13 14.85 5.92
CA GLY A 580 -10.02 13.94 6.20
C GLY A 580 -9.73 12.96 5.07
N THR A 581 -10.24 13.23 3.87
CA THR A 581 -10.02 12.41 2.67
C THR A 581 -8.93 13.04 1.80
N ARG A 582 -7.97 12.23 1.36
CA ARG A 582 -6.99 12.63 0.34
C ARG A 582 -7.34 12.00 -1.00
N SER A 583 -7.18 12.76 -2.08
CA SER A 583 -7.50 12.30 -3.44
C SER A 583 -6.56 11.20 -3.94
N PHE A 584 -5.38 11.08 -3.34
CA PHE A 584 -4.31 10.14 -3.70
C PHE A 584 -4.16 9.09 -2.60
N THR A 585 -4.54 7.84 -2.89
CA THR A 585 -4.52 6.75 -1.92
C THR A 585 -3.17 6.04 -1.85
N ARG A 586 -2.30 6.20 -2.86
CA ARG A 586 -0.96 5.59 -2.90
C ARG A 586 0.12 6.59 -2.48
N LYS A 587 0.80 6.26 -1.36
CA LYS A 587 1.95 6.98 -0.80
C LYS A 587 3.06 7.13 -1.84
N SER A 588 3.70 8.30 -1.92
CA SER A 588 5.10 8.36 -2.34
C SER A 588 5.96 7.63 -1.29
N ARG A 589 6.75 6.67 -1.77
CA ARG A 589 7.40 5.57 -1.03
C ARG A 589 8.70 5.99 -0.31
N ILE A 590 8.73 7.19 0.28
CA ILE A 590 9.98 7.75 0.82
C ILE A 590 9.76 8.06 2.33
N VAL A 591 10.79 7.85 3.19
CA VAL A 591 10.75 8.14 4.65
C VAL A 591 11.90 9.08 5.11
N GLY A 592 11.57 10.11 5.90
CA GLY A 592 12.48 11.08 6.53
C GLY A 592 12.47 12.48 5.89
N GLY A 593 11.82 13.47 6.53
CA GLY A 593 11.72 14.90 6.13
C GLY A 593 11.75 15.18 4.62
N GLN A 594 10.57 15.21 3.98
CA GLN A 594 10.49 15.05 2.53
C GLN A 594 9.55 16.00 1.85
N ASP A 595 9.88 16.32 0.61
CA ASP A 595 8.97 16.92 -0.34
C ASP A 595 7.65 16.12 -0.38
N SER A 596 6.59 16.78 0.06
CA SER A 596 5.22 16.34 -0.05
C SER A 596 4.79 16.38 -1.51
N ASP A 597 3.97 15.42 -1.89
CA ASP A 597 3.36 15.44 -3.21
C ASP A 597 2.25 16.50 -3.29
N MET A 598 1.96 16.93 -4.51
CA MET A 598 0.87 17.89 -4.75
C MET A 598 -0.48 17.27 -4.38
N GLY A 599 -1.20 17.90 -3.44
CA GLY A 599 -2.50 17.43 -2.95
C GLY A 599 -2.46 16.22 -2.02
N GLU A 600 -1.28 15.84 -1.51
CA GLU A 600 -1.15 14.81 -0.48
C GLU A 600 -1.77 15.25 0.85
N TRP A 601 -1.59 16.52 1.21
CA TRP A 601 -2.12 17.16 2.42
C TRP A 601 -3.05 18.33 2.06
N PRO A 602 -4.24 18.05 1.52
CA PRO A 602 -5.11 19.07 0.91
C PRO A 602 -5.70 20.08 1.92
N TRP A 603 -5.58 19.81 3.22
CA TRP A 603 -5.94 20.72 4.31
C TRP A 603 -4.80 21.65 4.75
N GLN A 604 -3.56 21.41 4.30
CA GLN A 604 -2.42 22.27 4.64
C GLN A 604 -2.63 23.67 4.04
N VAL A 605 -2.47 24.69 4.88
CA VAL A 605 -2.57 26.09 4.49
C VAL A 605 -1.28 26.82 4.84
N SER A 606 -0.82 27.68 3.93
CA SER A 606 0.29 28.60 4.17
C SER A 606 -0.26 29.99 4.48
N LEU A 607 0.09 30.55 5.65
CA LEU A 607 -0.29 31.90 6.05
C LEU A 607 0.86 32.88 5.78
N HIS A 608 0.59 33.88 4.95
CA HIS A 608 1.56 34.88 4.56
C HIS A 608 1.21 36.26 5.13
N VAL A 609 2.23 36.98 5.55
CA VAL A 609 2.13 38.40 5.91
C VAL A 609 2.64 39.26 4.75
N GLN A 610 1.92 40.34 4.46
CA GLN A 610 2.27 41.28 3.40
C GLN A 610 3.72 41.79 3.55
N GLY A 611 4.57 41.47 2.57
CA GLY A 611 5.98 41.91 2.54
C GLY A 611 6.97 41.02 3.29
N GLN A 612 6.51 39.97 3.99
CA GLN A 612 7.38 39.03 4.72
C GLN A 612 7.31 37.59 4.19
N GLY A 613 6.28 37.24 3.41
CA GLY A 613 6.11 35.89 2.88
C GLY A 613 5.47 34.95 3.90
N HIS A 614 5.79 33.66 3.82
CA HIS A 614 5.28 32.62 4.73
C HIS A 614 5.77 32.84 6.16
N ILE A 615 4.85 32.80 7.12
CA ILE A 615 5.14 32.95 8.56
C ILE A 615 4.73 31.71 9.35
N CYS A 616 3.50 31.24 9.14
CA CYS A 616 2.94 30.10 9.86
C CYS A 616 2.14 29.18 8.93
N GLY A 617 1.99 27.93 9.37
CA GLY A 617 1.03 26.99 8.84
C GLY A 617 -0.38 27.20 9.41
N ALA A 618 -1.36 26.57 8.77
CA ALA A 618 -2.72 26.43 9.27
C ALA A 618 -3.37 25.17 8.66
N SER A 619 -4.52 24.80 9.21
CA SER A 619 -5.29 23.62 8.81
C SER A 619 -6.70 24.03 8.39
N LEU A 620 -7.12 23.65 7.19
CA LEU A 620 -8.48 23.86 6.71
C LEU A 620 -9.45 22.88 7.38
N ILE A 621 -10.46 23.38 8.12
CA ILE A 621 -11.45 22.54 8.83
C ILE A 621 -12.86 22.65 8.24
N SER A 622 -13.14 23.67 7.41
CA SER A 622 -14.35 23.77 6.61
C SER A 622 -14.11 24.63 5.36
N ASP A 623 -15.15 24.94 4.59
CA ASP A 623 -15.06 25.87 3.46
C ASP A 623 -14.68 27.32 3.87
N ARG A 624 -14.76 27.67 5.17
CA ARG A 624 -14.53 29.04 5.68
C ARG A 624 -13.61 29.14 6.89
N TRP A 625 -13.31 28.05 7.57
CA TRP A 625 -12.60 28.08 8.84
C TRP A 625 -11.23 27.40 8.77
N LEU A 626 -10.25 28.05 9.39
CA LEU A 626 -8.91 27.53 9.59
C LEU A 626 -8.60 27.40 11.08
N VAL A 627 -7.73 26.45 11.44
CA VAL A 627 -7.10 26.31 12.76
C VAL A 627 -5.59 26.56 12.62
N SER A 628 -5.00 27.33 13.53
CA SER A 628 -3.56 27.62 13.59
C SER A 628 -3.13 27.86 15.05
N ALA A 629 -1.87 28.22 15.29
CA ALA A 629 -1.34 28.51 16.62
C ALA A 629 -1.58 29.98 17.00
N ALA A 630 -1.86 30.27 18.27
CA ALA A 630 -2.11 31.62 18.75
C ALA A 630 -0.85 32.50 18.75
N HIS A 631 0.33 31.92 19.00
CA HIS A 631 1.60 32.65 19.03
C HIS A 631 1.95 33.31 17.70
N CYS A 632 1.45 32.77 16.57
CA CYS A 632 1.61 33.34 15.23
C CYS A 632 0.99 34.74 15.08
N PHE A 633 0.02 35.10 15.93
CA PHE A 633 -0.79 36.31 15.78
C PHE A 633 -0.54 37.35 16.88
N GLN A 634 0.54 37.20 17.66
CA GLN A 634 0.90 38.15 18.71
C GLN A 634 1.67 39.37 18.19
N GLU A 635 1.61 40.49 18.90
CA GLU A 635 2.34 41.70 18.52
C GLU A 635 3.85 41.55 18.78
N LEU A 636 4.65 41.55 17.72
CA LEU A 636 6.11 41.50 17.79
C LEU A 636 6.74 42.66 17.01
N GLN A 637 7.75 43.31 17.61
CA GLN A 637 8.61 44.31 16.98
C GLN A 637 7.87 45.43 16.20
N ARG A 638 6.81 46.00 16.78
CA ARG A 638 5.95 47.07 16.19
C ARG A 638 5.04 46.65 15.03
N THR A 639 4.95 45.36 14.70
CA THR A 639 3.98 44.84 13.72
C THR A 639 2.81 44.17 14.45
N LYS A 640 1.59 44.57 14.11
CA LYS A 640 0.36 44.06 14.74
C LYS A 640 -0.15 42.82 14.01
N TYR A 641 0.46 41.67 14.26
CA TYR A 641 0.07 40.40 13.62
C TYR A 641 -1.37 39.95 13.97
N SER A 642 -2.02 40.54 14.97
CA SER A 642 -3.43 40.29 15.25
C SER A 642 -4.39 40.89 14.22
N GLU A 643 -3.89 41.75 13.31
CA GLU A 643 -4.71 42.46 12.32
C GLU A 643 -5.02 41.55 11.11
N PRO A 644 -6.29 41.17 10.85
CA PRO A 644 -6.63 40.21 9.79
C PRO A 644 -6.26 40.68 8.39
N SER A 645 -6.23 41.99 8.15
CA SER A 645 -5.95 42.58 6.83
C SER A 645 -4.52 42.36 6.34
N LEU A 646 -3.58 42.04 7.25
CA LEU A 646 -2.18 41.75 6.91
C LEU A 646 -1.98 40.32 6.36
N TRP A 647 -2.94 39.43 6.62
CA TRP A 647 -2.80 38.01 6.38
C TRP A 647 -3.47 37.57 5.07
N THR A 648 -2.77 36.72 4.35
CA THR A 648 -3.29 36.01 3.17
C THR A 648 -3.08 34.52 3.35
N ALA A 649 -4.14 33.73 3.21
CA ALA A 649 -4.10 32.28 3.23
C ALA A 649 -3.98 31.74 1.81
N TYR A 650 -3.03 30.84 1.60
CA TYR A 650 -2.85 30.07 0.37
C TYR A 650 -3.20 28.60 0.63
N LEU A 651 -4.21 28.11 -0.09
CA LEU A 651 -4.71 26.73 0.02
C LEU A 651 -4.38 25.95 -1.26
N GLY A 652 -4.10 24.65 -1.15
CA GLY A 652 -3.65 23.83 -2.27
C GLY A 652 -2.25 24.19 -2.78
N LEU A 653 -1.47 24.89 -1.94
CA LEU A 653 -0.09 25.25 -2.22
C LEU A 653 0.83 24.06 -1.92
N THR A 654 1.79 23.82 -2.81
CA THR A 654 2.86 22.82 -2.61
C THR A 654 4.24 23.48 -2.71
N ASP A 655 4.44 24.36 -3.70
CA ASP A 655 5.70 25.08 -3.92
C ASP A 655 5.52 26.59 -3.68
N GLN A 656 6.24 27.12 -2.68
CA GLN A 656 6.30 28.55 -2.34
C GLN A 656 6.80 29.43 -3.50
N GLY A 657 7.58 28.86 -4.43
CA GLY A 657 8.04 29.54 -5.64
C GLY A 657 6.93 29.76 -6.68
N ASN A 658 5.80 29.07 -6.57
CA ASN A 658 4.73 29.08 -7.57
C ASN A 658 3.33 29.33 -6.97
N LEU A 659 3.16 30.53 -6.38
CA LEU A 659 1.91 30.96 -5.74
C LEU A 659 0.71 31.17 -6.70
N GLN A 660 0.93 31.20 -8.01
CA GLN A 660 -0.08 31.50 -9.04
C GLN A 660 -0.49 30.27 -9.87
N SER A 661 -0.14 29.07 -9.40
CA SER A 661 -0.58 27.82 -10.02
C SER A 661 -2.12 27.73 -10.06
N ALA A 662 -2.66 27.11 -11.11
CA ALA A 662 -4.11 26.92 -11.28
C ALA A 662 -4.78 26.14 -10.12
N ASN A 663 -3.97 25.39 -9.36
CA ASN A 663 -4.42 24.57 -8.24
C ASN A 663 -4.48 25.35 -6.91
N VAL A 664 -3.90 26.56 -6.85
CA VAL A 664 -3.78 27.35 -5.62
C VAL A 664 -4.97 28.31 -5.48
N GLN A 665 -5.58 28.30 -4.30
CA GLN A 665 -6.64 29.24 -3.94
C GLN A 665 -6.16 30.24 -2.90
N THR A 666 -6.24 31.52 -3.23
CA THR A 666 -5.88 32.61 -2.33
C THR A 666 -7.11 33.18 -1.64
N ARG A 667 -7.06 33.35 -0.31
CA ARG A 667 -8.14 33.94 0.49
C ARG A 667 -7.59 34.94 1.51
N ARG A 668 -8.32 36.03 1.69
CA ARG A 668 -8.07 37.00 2.78
C ARG A 668 -8.74 36.54 4.06
N ILE A 669 -8.22 37.00 5.20
CA ILE A 669 -8.76 36.70 6.52
C ILE A 669 -9.77 37.78 6.93
N LYS A 670 -10.95 37.36 7.38
CA LYS A 670 -12.01 38.23 7.90
C LYS A 670 -11.83 38.52 9.39
N ARG A 671 -11.53 37.48 10.18
CA ARG A 671 -11.25 37.60 11.62
C ARG A 671 -10.28 36.52 12.08
N ILE A 672 -9.52 36.85 13.12
CA ILE A 672 -8.61 35.96 13.85
C ILE A 672 -9.11 35.92 15.29
N ILE A 673 -9.31 34.73 15.84
CA ILE A 673 -9.77 34.50 17.21
C ILE A 673 -8.75 33.61 17.90
N SER A 674 -7.83 34.23 18.64
CA SER A 674 -6.92 33.49 19.53
C SER A 674 -7.64 33.07 20.80
N HIS A 675 -7.23 31.94 21.38
CA HIS A 675 -7.80 31.48 22.65
C HIS A 675 -7.60 32.54 23.75
N PRO A 676 -8.63 32.87 24.56
CA PRO A 676 -8.56 33.97 25.54
C PRO A 676 -7.56 33.71 26.69
N TYR A 677 -7.26 32.45 26.97
CA TYR A 677 -6.29 32.05 28.01
C TYR A 677 -4.89 31.71 27.45
N PHE A 678 -4.61 32.08 26.20
CA PHE A 678 -3.29 31.89 25.63
C PHE A 678 -2.22 32.67 26.41
N ASN A 679 -1.11 32.01 26.72
CA ASN A 679 0.00 32.56 27.49
C ASN A 679 1.30 32.48 26.68
N ASP A 680 1.92 33.63 26.40
CA ASP A 680 3.14 33.75 25.58
C ASP A 680 4.42 33.27 26.24
N TYR A 681 4.41 33.13 27.57
CA TYR A 681 5.55 32.64 28.33
C TYR A 681 5.57 31.11 28.43
N THR A 682 4.40 30.50 28.64
CA THR A 682 4.26 29.05 28.82
C THR A 682 3.79 28.33 27.56
N TYR A 683 3.29 29.06 26.56
CA TYR A 683 2.61 28.53 25.38
C TYR A 683 1.35 27.70 25.68
N ASP A 684 0.78 27.82 26.89
CA ASP A 684 -0.48 27.18 27.23
C ASP A 684 -1.64 27.80 26.45
N TYR A 685 -2.60 26.97 26.02
CA TYR A 685 -3.70 27.35 25.12
C TYR A 685 -3.26 27.98 23.78
N ASP A 686 -2.17 27.49 23.19
CA ASP A 686 -1.66 27.97 21.91
C ASP A 686 -2.50 27.47 20.71
N VAL A 687 -3.70 28.02 20.57
CA VAL A 687 -4.60 27.76 19.44
C VAL A 687 -5.36 29.02 19.03
N ALA A 688 -5.57 29.17 17.72
CA ALA A 688 -6.39 30.21 17.13
C ALA A 688 -7.24 29.66 15.99
N VAL A 689 -8.43 30.23 15.82
CA VAL A 689 -9.30 29.96 14.66
C VAL A 689 -9.43 31.21 13.79
N MET A 690 -9.46 31.01 12.47
CA MET A 690 -9.54 32.11 11.51
C MET A 690 -10.71 31.91 10.56
N GLU A 691 -11.48 32.96 10.32
CA GLU A 691 -12.56 32.95 9.31
C GLU A 691 -12.06 33.57 8.01
N LEU A 692 -12.24 32.87 6.89
CA LEU A 692 -11.94 33.36 5.55
C LEU A 692 -13.00 34.38 5.08
N GLN A 693 -12.57 35.39 4.32
CA GLN A 693 -13.47 36.41 3.78
C GLN A 693 -14.49 35.84 2.77
N SER A 694 -14.10 34.81 2.02
CA SER A 694 -14.94 34.09 1.07
C SER A 694 -14.67 32.57 1.17
N PRO A 695 -15.67 31.73 0.86
CA PRO A 695 -15.52 30.28 0.99
C PRO A 695 -14.50 29.75 -0.05
N VAL A 696 -13.88 28.62 0.27
CA VAL A 696 -13.01 27.89 -0.64
C VAL A 696 -13.82 26.88 -1.44
N THR A 697 -13.37 26.58 -2.65
CA THR A 697 -13.98 25.54 -3.49
C THR A 697 -13.21 24.25 -3.29
N PHE A 698 -13.85 23.19 -2.79
CA PHE A 698 -13.16 21.91 -2.61
C PHE A 698 -12.75 21.31 -3.96
N SER A 699 -11.54 20.74 -4.00
CA SER A 699 -10.93 20.15 -5.19
C SER A 699 -10.03 18.98 -4.79
N SER A 700 -9.32 18.36 -5.73
CA SER A 700 -8.41 17.27 -5.40
C SER A 700 -7.24 17.68 -4.50
N VAL A 701 -6.94 18.98 -4.44
CA VAL A 701 -5.82 19.58 -3.68
C VAL A 701 -6.27 20.49 -2.53
N VAL A 702 -7.58 20.74 -2.38
CA VAL A 702 -8.16 21.53 -1.28
C VAL A 702 -9.34 20.77 -0.67
N GLN A 703 -9.17 20.26 0.53
CA GLN A 703 -10.17 19.49 1.28
C GLN A 703 -10.01 19.78 2.78
N PRO A 704 -11.09 19.75 3.57
CA PRO A 704 -11.00 19.96 5.00
C PRO A 704 -10.48 18.71 5.72
N ILE A 705 -9.75 18.89 6.83
CA ILE A 705 -9.38 17.81 7.75
C ILE A 705 -10.50 17.52 8.75
N CYS A 706 -10.60 16.28 9.24
CA CYS A 706 -11.57 15.95 10.29
C CYS A 706 -11.13 16.48 11.64
N LEU A 707 -12.09 17.00 12.41
CA LEU A 707 -11.90 17.37 13.80
C LEU A 707 -12.27 16.17 14.69
N PRO A 708 -11.39 15.73 15.60
CA PRO A 708 -11.71 14.67 16.54
C PRO A 708 -12.77 15.14 17.54
N ASP A 709 -13.54 14.21 18.12
CA ASP A 709 -14.37 14.53 19.28
C ASP A 709 -13.49 14.84 20.52
N ALA A 710 -14.08 15.45 21.55
CA ALA A 710 -13.38 15.68 22.82
C ALA A 710 -12.96 14.35 23.48
N THR A 711 -13.72 13.28 23.23
CA THR A 711 -13.48 11.93 23.76
C THR A 711 -12.53 11.09 22.90
N HIS A 712 -12.12 11.58 21.72
CA HIS A 712 -11.24 10.85 20.81
C HIS A 712 -9.89 10.55 21.47
N SER A 713 -9.45 9.29 21.40
CA SER A 713 -8.18 8.86 21.96
C SER A 713 -7.19 8.49 20.86
N PHE A 714 -6.01 9.12 20.93
CA PHE A 714 -4.85 8.74 20.11
C PHE A 714 -3.89 7.91 20.98
N PRO A 715 -3.70 6.61 20.71
CA PRO A 715 -2.85 5.75 21.52
C PRO A 715 -1.37 6.17 21.45
N VAL A 716 -0.66 6.01 22.58
CA VAL A 716 0.79 6.26 22.67
C VAL A 716 1.54 5.36 21.68
N GLY A 717 2.60 5.91 21.06
CA GLY A 717 3.40 5.20 20.05
C GLY A 717 2.77 5.21 18.64
N LYS A 718 1.56 5.74 18.47
CA LYS A 718 0.92 5.86 17.14
C LYS A 718 1.73 6.75 16.21
N ASP A 719 1.89 6.29 14.97
CA ASP A 719 2.51 7.06 13.89
C ASP A 719 1.56 8.20 13.46
N MET A 720 2.09 9.41 13.43
CA MET A 720 1.43 10.67 13.07
C MET A 720 2.27 11.41 12.04
N TRP A 721 1.66 12.38 11.36
CA TRP A 721 2.32 13.17 10.32
C TRP A 721 2.28 14.64 10.67
N VAL A 722 3.42 15.31 10.49
CA VAL A 722 3.54 16.77 10.55
C VAL A 722 3.95 17.30 9.19
N THR A 723 3.39 18.44 8.79
CA THR A 723 3.59 19.03 7.47
C THR A 723 3.77 20.55 7.55
N GLY A 724 4.69 21.08 6.76
CA GLY A 724 4.95 22.52 6.69
C GLY A 724 6.14 22.92 5.82
N TRP A 725 6.38 24.23 5.73
CA TRP A 725 7.47 24.83 4.94
C TRP A 725 8.60 25.39 5.82
N GLY A 726 8.66 24.93 7.07
CA GLY A 726 9.65 25.33 8.04
C GLY A 726 11.07 24.96 7.67
N ALA A 727 12.01 25.40 8.51
CA ALA A 727 13.43 25.18 8.31
C ALA A 727 13.77 23.68 8.36
N THR A 728 14.53 23.20 7.38
CA THR A 728 14.94 21.77 7.30
C THR A 728 16.09 21.42 8.25
N GLN A 729 16.68 22.42 8.89
CA GLN A 729 17.72 22.29 9.90
C GLN A 729 17.57 23.44 10.89
N GLU A 730 17.97 23.24 12.14
CA GLU A 730 17.91 24.27 13.18
C GLU A 730 18.65 25.55 12.75
N GLY A 731 17.95 26.69 12.77
CA GLY A 731 18.48 27.98 12.30
C GLY A 731 18.70 28.08 10.79
N GLY A 732 18.20 27.13 10.00
CA GLY A 732 18.25 27.12 8.54
C GLY A 732 17.20 27.99 7.86
N SER A 733 17.11 27.87 6.54
CA SER A 733 16.05 28.48 5.73
C SER A 733 14.86 27.55 5.55
N GLY A 734 13.66 28.11 5.45
CA GLY A 734 12.44 27.36 5.12
C GLY A 734 12.52 26.63 3.79
N ALA A 735 11.81 25.52 3.67
CA ALA A 735 11.72 24.73 2.44
C ALA A 735 10.84 25.42 1.39
N SER A 736 11.22 25.32 0.11
CA SER A 736 10.37 25.82 -0.99
C SER A 736 9.18 24.90 -1.24
N ILE A 737 9.42 23.58 -1.21
CA ILE A 737 8.40 22.55 -1.38
C ILE A 737 7.88 22.15 0.01
N LEU A 738 6.58 21.92 0.11
CA LEU A 738 5.92 21.46 1.34
C LEU A 738 6.63 20.22 1.85
N GLN A 739 7.05 20.20 3.11
CA GLN A 739 7.66 19.03 3.71
C GLN A 739 6.63 18.20 4.47
N LYS A 740 6.87 16.89 4.56
CA LYS A 740 6.16 15.96 5.43
C LYS A 740 7.15 15.13 6.26
N ALA A 741 6.75 14.82 7.49
CA ALA A 741 7.53 14.00 8.40
C ALA A 741 6.61 13.07 9.19
N GLU A 742 7.00 11.80 9.26
CA GLU A 742 6.36 10.80 10.11
C GLU A 742 7.03 10.82 11.50
N ILE A 743 6.22 10.98 12.53
CA ILE A 743 6.63 11.14 13.93
C ILE A 743 5.67 10.35 14.84
N ARG A 744 6.01 10.15 16.12
CA ARG A 744 5.22 9.29 17.02
C ARG A 744 4.73 10.02 18.25
N LEU A 745 3.54 9.67 18.71
CA LEU A 745 3.01 10.18 19.97
C LEU A 745 3.81 9.64 21.16
N ILE A 746 4.36 10.53 21.98
CA ILE A 746 5.15 10.17 23.17
C ILE A 746 4.26 10.23 24.41
N ASN A 747 4.49 9.30 25.34
CA ASN A 747 3.77 9.27 26.62
C ASN A 747 3.95 10.60 27.39
N GLN A 748 2.86 11.13 27.95
CA GLN A 748 2.87 12.40 28.69
C GLN A 748 3.85 12.39 29.88
N THR A 749 3.93 11.27 30.61
CA THR A 749 4.82 11.15 31.78
C THR A 749 6.29 11.20 31.36
N VAL A 750 6.64 10.48 30.28
CA VAL A 750 7.98 10.52 29.68
C VAL A 750 8.28 11.93 29.20
N CYS A 751 7.34 12.59 28.53
CA CYS A 751 7.59 13.95 28.05
C CYS A 751 7.79 14.97 29.17
N ASN A 752 7.04 14.87 30.27
CA ASN A 752 7.24 15.71 31.46
C ASN A 752 8.64 15.53 32.06
N GLN A 753 9.17 14.30 32.06
CA GLN A 753 10.55 14.02 32.50
C GLN A 753 11.60 14.63 31.57
N LEU A 754 11.35 14.62 30.25
CA LEU A 754 12.26 15.16 29.25
C LEU A 754 12.30 16.71 29.26
N LEU A 755 11.15 17.34 29.47
CA LEU A 755 10.98 18.80 29.39
C LEU A 755 10.87 19.50 30.77
N THR A 756 11.24 18.83 31.88
CA THR A 756 11.30 19.43 33.24
C THR A 756 9.99 20.08 33.70
N ASP A 757 8.87 19.35 33.63
CA ASP A 757 7.54 19.79 34.12
C ASP A 757 6.98 21.09 33.50
N GLN A 758 7.42 21.46 32.30
CA GLN A 758 6.92 22.65 31.58
C GLN A 758 5.58 22.43 30.85
N LEU A 759 5.07 21.18 30.83
CA LEU A 759 3.92 20.79 30.02
C LEU A 759 2.60 20.91 30.78
N THR A 760 1.58 21.39 30.08
CA THR A 760 0.21 21.40 30.58
C THR A 760 -0.62 20.25 29.99
N PRO A 761 -1.77 19.88 30.59
CA PRO A 761 -2.70 18.91 29.99
C PRO A 761 -3.20 19.24 28.58
N ARG A 762 -3.09 20.52 28.14
CA ARG A 762 -3.47 20.97 26.79
C ARG A 762 -2.36 20.73 25.78
N MET A 763 -1.20 20.25 26.21
CA MET A 763 -0.05 19.96 25.36
C MET A 763 0.12 18.46 25.19
N MET A 764 0.77 18.09 24.10
CA MET A 764 1.19 16.72 23.81
C MET A 764 2.53 16.74 23.09
N CYS A 765 3.35 15.72 23.33
CA CYS A 765 4.65 15.61 22.71
C CYS A 765 4.64 14.58 21.60
N VAL A 766 5.15 14.97 20.44
CA VAL A 766 5.20 14.10 19.28
C VAL A 766 6.56 14.26 18.62
N GLY A 767 7.20 13.16 18.33
CA GLY A 767 8.54 13.17 17.76
C GLY A 767 9.15 11.79 17.75
N ILE A 768 10.41 11.74 17.33
CA ILE A 768 11.23 10.55 17.48
C ILE A 768 12.33 10.92 18.46
N LEU A 769 12.41 10.21 19.57
CA LEU A 769 13.35 10.54 20.64
C LEU A 769 14.82 10.42 20.18
N THR A 770 15.09 9.64 19.13
CA THR A 770 16.40 9.56 18.42
C THR A 770 16.81 10.87 17.78
N GLY A 771 15.91 11.85 17.71
CA GLY A 771 16.08 13.06 16.91
C GLY A 771 16.10 12.76 15.42
N GLY A 772 16.51 13.76 14.64
CA GLY A 772 16.65 13.70 13.18
C GLY A 772 15.37 14.04 12.40
N ILE A 773 14.19 13.86 12.99
CA ILE A 773 12.90 14.22 12.37
C ILE A 773 12.05 14.96 13.42
N ASP A 774 11.68 16.20 13.12
CA ASP A 774 10.86 17.06 13.98
C ASP A 774 10.29 18.24 13.17
N ALA A 775 9.29 18.94 13.73
CA ALA A 775 8.85 20.23 13.22
C ALA A 775 9.84 21.34 13.60
N CYS A 776 9.97 22.37 12.77
CA CYS A 776 10.94 23.43 13.02
C CYS A 776 10.37 24.83 12.74
N GLN A 777 11.22 25.87 12.81
CA GLN A 777 10.78 27.26 12.64
C GLN A 777 10.10 27.46 11.27
N GLY A 778 8.86 27.95 11.28
CA GLY A 778 8.01 28.10 10.10
C GLY A 778 6.92 27.03 9.97
N ASP A 779 7.04 25.90 10.70
CA ASP A 779 5.97 24.90 10.76
C ASP A 779 4.88 25.25 11.80
N SER A 780 5.13 26.25 12.64
CA SER A 780 4.20 26.78 13.66
C SER A 780 2.79 26.98 13.11
N GLY A 781 1.79 26.49 13.83
CA GLY A 781 0.39 26.52 13.40
C GLY A 781 0.01 25.47 12.35
N GLY A 782 0.98 24.72 11.83
CA GLY A 782 0.75 23.57 10.96
C GLY A 782 0.01 22.42 11.66
N PRO A 783 -0.66 21.55 10.88
CA PRO A 783 -1.37 20.40 11.40
C PRO A 783 -0.41 19.29 11.86
N LEU A 784 -0.75 18.69 12.99
CA LEU A 784 -0.36 17.34 13.33
C LEU A 784 -1.55 16.41 13.05
N VAL A 785 -1.36 15.41 12.19
CA VAL A 785 -2.46 14.58 11.71
C VAL A 785 -2.25 13.09 12.01
N SER A 786 -3.36 12.40 12.29
CA SER A 786 -3.41 10.97 12.54
C SER A 786 -4.28 10.29 11.49
N VAL A 787 -3.79 9.18 10.92
CA VAL A 787 -4.58 8.33 10.03
C VAL A 787 -5.31 7.29 10.87
N GLU A 788 -6.64 7.25 10.76
CA GLU A 788 -7.48 6.30 11.49
C GLU A 788 -7.78 5.04 10.66
N PRO A 789 -8.21 3.92 11.29
CA PRO A 789 -8.51 2.67 10.58
C PRO A 789 -9.53 2.81 9.45
N SER A 790 -10.45 3.78 9.54
CA SER A 790 -11.42 4.13 8.49
C SER A 790 -10.78 4.81 7.25
N SER A 791 -9.44 4.91 7.19
CA SER A 791 -8.67 5.64 6.18
C SER A 791 -8.92 7.14 6.14
N ARG A 792 -9.64 7.67 7.14
CA ARG A 792 -9.80 9.11 7.37
C ARG A 792 -8.65 9.68 8.17
N ILE A 793 -8.42 10.97 7.98
CA ILE A 793 -7.34 11.69 8.62
C ILE A 793 -7.92 12.77 9.53
N PHE A 794 -7.52 12.71 10.80
CA PHE A 794 -7.97 13.60 11.86
C PHE A 794 -6.86 14.54 12.30
N LEU A 795 -7.23 15.77 12.67
CA LEU A 795 -6.32 16.76 13.24
C LEU A 795 -6.07 16.44 14.72
N ALA A 796 -4.95 15.79 15.04
CA ALA A 796 -4.59 15.43 16.40
C ALA A 796 -4.12 16.65 17.22
N GLY A 797 -3.42 17.59 16.57
CA GLY A 797 -2.90 18.78 17.24
C GLY A 797 -2.39 19.86 16.29
N VAL A 798 -1.85 20.92 16.88
CA VAL A 798 -1.28 22.08 16.19
C VAL A 798 0.17 22.27 16.62
N VAL A 799 1.09 22.46 15.66
CA VAL A 799 2.51 22.74 15.95
C VAL A 799 2.62 24.01 16.79
N SER A 800 3.22 23.90 17.99
CA SER A 800 3.32 25.01 18.95
C SER A 800 4.77 25.43 19.19
N TRP A 801 5.57 24.64 19.90
CA TRP A 801 6.95 25.00 20.25
C TRP A 801 7.86 23.77 20.43
N GLY A 802 9.16 23.98 20.53
CA GLY A 802 10.17 22.95 20.80
C GLY A 802 11.49 23.56 21.28
N ASP A 803 12.30 22.78 22.00
CA ASP A 803 13.65 23.18 22.41
C ASP A 803 14.67 22.75 21.32
N GLY A 804 14.95 23.67 20.39
CA GLY A 804 15.68 23.36 19.16
C GLY A 804 14.79 22.64 18.12
N CYS A 805 15.41 22.04 17.10
CA CYS A 805 14.69 21.22 16.13
C CYS A 805 15.42 19.88 15.94
N ALA A 806 14.68 18.77 16.01
CA ALA A 806 15.20 17.44 15.72
C ALA A 806 16.40 17.01 16.58
N GLN A 807 16.53 17.60 17.77
CA GLN A 807 17.53 17.24 18.77
C GLN A 807 17.12 15.95 19.49
N ARG A 808 18.11 15.18 19.94
CA ARG A 808 17.85 13.96 20.71
C ARG A 808 17.17 14.28 22.03
N ASN A 809 16.21 13.45 22.43
CA ASN A 809 15.43 13.62 23.66
C ASN A 809 14.67 14.95 23.79
N LYS A 810 14.51 15.69 22.69
CA LYS A 810 13.78 16.96 22.66
C LYS A 810 12.69 16.88 21.61
N PRO A 811 11.55 16.24 21.93
CA PRO A 811 10.43 16.17 21.01
C PRO A 811 9.76 17.53 20.83
N GLY A 812 9.14 17.74 19.67
CA GLY A 812 8.24 18.87 19.45
C GLY A 812 7.01 18.80 20.36
N VAL A 813 6.54 19.98 20.79
CA VAL A 813 5.35 20.16 21.62
C VAL A 813 4.23 20.74 20.77
N TYR A 814 3.07 20.10 20.85
CA TYR A 814 1.89 20.39 20.07
C TYR A 814 0.71 20.69 20.99
N THR A 815 -0.17 21.58 20.55
CA THR A 815 -1.44 21.82 21.24
C THR A 815 -2.39 20.67 20.96
N ARG A 816 -2.88 20.02 22.03
CA ARG A 816 -3.80 18.87 21.98
C ARG A 816 -5.21 19.34 21.61
N LEU A 817 -5.70 18.91 20.45
CA LEU A 817 -6.96 19.43 19.91
C LEU A 817 -8.19 18.91 20.65
N THR A 818 -8.16 17.66 21.12
CA THR A 818 -9.28 17.03 21.85
C THR A 818 -9.64 17.82 23.11
N SER A 819 -8.64 18.35 23.83
CA SER A 819 -8.85 19.20 25.01
C SER A 819 -9.44 20.58 24.71
N LEU A 820 -9.37 21.04 23.45
CA LEU A 820 -9.85 22.37 23.04
C LEU A 820 -11.01 22.27 22.03
N ARG A 821 -11.54 21.06 21.80
CA ARG A 821 -12.58 20.77 20.82
C ARG A 821 -13.87 21.55 21.06
N ASP A 822 -14.27 21.68 22.32
CA ASP A 822 -15.46 22.43 22.72
C ASP A 822 -15.35 23.93 22.41
N TRP A 823 -14.17 24.51 22.64
CA TRP A 823 -13.91 25.90 22.32
C TRP A 823 -13.97 26.13 20.81
N ILE A 824 -13.36 25.24 20.01
CA ILE A 824 -13.43 25.31 18.54
C ILE A 824 -14.89 25.26 18.09
N ARG A 825 -15.69 24.33 18.61
CA ARG A 825 -17.13 24.21 18.32
C ARG A 825 -17.89 25.49 18.61
N GLN A 826 -17.62 26.11 19.76
CA GLN A 826 -18.27 27.35 20.17
C GLN A 826 -17.97 28.52 19.22
N GLN A 827 -16.74 28.60 18.69
CA GLN A 827 -16.33 29.69 17.81
C GLN A 827 -16.74 29.49 16.35
N THR A 828 -16.69 28.26 15.85
CA THR A 828 -16.85 27.94 14.42
C THR A 828 -18.23 27.37 14.08
N GLY A 829 -18.90 26.76 15.05
CA GLY A 829 -20.13 25.99 14.86
C GLY A 829 -19.92 24.59 14.28
N LEU A 830 -18.67 24.12 14.22
CA LEU A 830 -18.25 22.82 13.66
C LEU A 830 -17.97 21.79 14.76
#